data_AF-A0A084XYT2-F1
#
_entry.id   AF-A0A084XYT2-F1
#
_cell.length_a   1.000
_cell.length_b   1.000
_cell.length_c   1.000
_cell.angle_alpha   90.00
_cell.angle_beta   90.00
_cell.angle_gamma   90.00
#
_symmetry.space_group_name_H-M   'P 1'
#
loop_
_entity.id
_entity.type
_entity.pdbx_description
1 polymer ?
#
loop_
_entity_poly.entity_id
_entity_poly.type
_entity_poly.pdbx_seq_one_letter_code
_entity_poly.pdbx_strand_id
1 'polypeptide(L)'
;MNHMLPFVALWREDRAKESAALHLLTRDTHRKLPLPNMAEPPQAVEAFLPELLPVMPSPNPAARWLLLLEPSLPQSWQHLRWEALALGGRPLAAQALVIRRATWHREETSTHQPARFLDLFPPAEFSFLDRFQPLIQSERLRRSRASFIERDLAATGDFIIVAHGRSHGLVDADGNSFALPVAHPMPERIWLLACNVDRAMGDLAQKFLNQGCRTVIVATGDISAPEMAGVVESVFAGTRLPGENRSWLARARAAFDGAGNPLALTIWGECDIDPTACAAWNRMTWDDEHGNSRRPPLDDETTRDEFLAAYQHATSPQAWPLTRDWMLPPLLWLAEKHDHPAMRDLSTQLGDAESPAAIRGLASAARRVGNYAQMARYLSRGLQIPDLTVNERAEYLGALANLFIDMNLPESAAAIIEFHQDCLWDDPENRYWADFKRLDWLARMEARRGRLHLALDYMTAKRRQARTDSGRELAWQLYLATWGYLAGQVRADTATAFADEVAQRLAGSSSETLGNGNETVAYLLRALAAHAWVSHDSAQLTLAKCWLSHAEARLTDDDPGPWAYAIAYSCLQGAAPPLSLDRALCALERARYLLEAACLSGFAGRGDERRRLLDRFQQRRKGIFGQLDESVGTAFATDLVESATRAVAEINADDPGSAARLGTMPL
;
A
#
# COMPACT_ATOMS: atom_id res chain seq x y z
N MET A 1 8.48 7.70 -28.98
CA MET A 1 7.45 7.31 -27.99
C MET A 1 7.47 5.79 -27.91
N ASN A 2 7.98 5.21 -26.81
CA ASN A 2 7.91 3.76 -26.60
C ASN A 2 6.46 3.43 -26.26
N HIS A 3 5.70 2.94 -27.24
CA HIS A 3 4.38 2.40 -26.99
C HIS A 3 4.54 1.10 -26.21
N MET A 4 4.36 1.19 -24.90
CA MET A 4 4.30 0.04 -24.00
C MET A 4 3.19 -0.90 -24.48
N LEU A 5 3.50 -2.18 -24.64
CA LEU A 5 2.50 -3.16 -24.99
C LEU A 5 1.69 -3.50 -23.74
N PRO A 6 0.35 -3.56 -23.83
CA PRO A 6 -0.46 -4.12 -22.76
C PRO A 6 -0.02 -5.55 -22.45
N PHE A 7 -0.17 -6.00 -21.20
CA PHE A 7 0.22 -7.36 -20.79
C PHE A 7 -0.84 -8.03 -19.92
N VAL A 8 -0.78 -9.36 -19.90
CA VAL A 8 -1.42 -10.24 -18.94
C VAL A 8 -0.36 -11.23 -18.44
N ALA A 9 -0.10 -11.21 -17.14
CA ALA A 9 0.84 -12.13 -16.48
C ALA A 9 0.10 -13.21 -15.70
N LEU A 10 0.55 -14.46 -15.85
CA LEU A 10 -0.01 -15.64 -15.20
C LEU A 10 1.07 -16.36 -14.40
N TRP A 11 0.84 -16.53 -13.11
CA TRP A 11 1.70 -17.32 -12.23
C TRP A 11 0.90 -18.11 -11.20
N ARG A 12 1.50 -19.19 -10.69
CA ARG A 12 0.91 -20.03 -9.65
C ARG A 12 1.48 -19.64 -8.29
N GLU A 13 0.61 -19.52 -7.29
CA GLU A 13 1.01 -19.38 -5.89
C GLU A 13 1.04 -20.77 -5.21
N ASP A 14 2.23 -21.20 -4.81
CA ASP A 14 2.45 -22.48 -4.10
C ASP A 14 2.47 -22.33 -2.56
N ARG A 15 2.29 -21.11 -2.04
CA ARG A 15 2.46 -20.79 -0.60
C ARG A 15 1.26 -21.15 0.27
N ALA A 16 0.07 -21.34 -0.28
CA ALA A 16 -1.13 -21.69 0.49
C ALA A 16 -1.25 -23.21 0.65
N LYS A 17 -1.11 -23.71 1.89
CA LYS A 17 -1.14 -25.15 2.23
C LYS A 17 -2.46 -25.88 1.87
N GLU A 18 -3.51 -25.17 1.45
CA GLU A 18 -4.85 -25.76 1.28
C GLU A 18 -5.49 -25.54 -0.10
N SER A 19 -4.94 -24.71 -0.99
CA SER A 19 -5.30 -24.70 -2.42
C SER A 19 -4.31 -23.87 -3.24
N ALA A 20 -3.80 -24.44 -4.34
CA ALA A 20 -3.03 -23.66 -5.30
C ALA A 20 -3.94 -22.60 -5.93
N ALA A 21 -3.42 -21.39 -6.15
CA ALA A 21 -4.14 -20.31 -6.80
C ALA A 21 -3.41 -19.85 -8.07
N LEU A 22 -4.20 -19.47 -9.08
CA LEU A 22 -3.70 -18.78 -10.27
C LEU A 22 -3.83 -17.28 -10.07
N HIS A 23 -2.74 -16.56 -10.23
CA HIS A 23 -2.74 -15.11 -10.27
C HIS A 23 -2.79 -14.63 -11.72
N LEU A 24 -3.62 -13.62 -11.95
CA LEU A 24 -3.70 -12.90 -13.21
C LEU A 24 -3.47 -11.43 -12.94
N LEU A 25 -2.41 -10.87 -13.50
CA LEU A 25 -2.08 -9.45 -13.38
C LEU A 25 -2.09 -8.77 -14.74
N THR A 26 -2.73 -7.61 -14.78
CA THR A 26 -2.61 -6.63 -15.85
C THR A 26 -2.24 -5.29 -15.23
N ARG A 27 -2.11 -4.26 -16.06
CA ARG A 27 -1.90 -2.89 -15.58
C ARG A 27 -3.06 -2.37 -14.72
N ASP A 28 -4.28 -2.84 -15.00
CA ASP A 28 -5.50 -2.25 -14.44
C ASP A 28 -6.21 -3.20 -13.47
N THR A 29 -5.95 -4.50 -13.56
CA THR A 29 -6.62 -5.52 -12.74
C THR A 29 -5.65 -6.56 -12.21
N HIS A 30 -5.85 -6.97 -10.96
CA HIS A 30 -5.29 -8.21 -10.41
C HIS A 30 -6.44 -9.12 -9.97
N ARG A 31 -6.39 -10.40 -10.37
CA ARG A 31 -7.37 -11.42 -9.97
C ARG A 31 -6.63 -12.63 -9.43
N LYS A 32 -7.10 -13.15 -8.30
CA LYS A 32 -6.73 -14.45 -7.78
C LYS A 32 -7.87 -15.42 -8.06
N LEU A 33 -7.57 -16.49 -8.78
CA LEU A 33 -8.53 -17.52 -9.14
C LEU A 33 -8.11 -18.83 -8.45
N PRO A 34 -9.05 -19.63 -7.92
CA PRO A 34 -8.70 -20.98 -7.49
C PRO A 34 -8.10 -21.71 -8.68
N LEU A 35 -6.91 -22.31 -8.51
CA LEU A 35 -6.36 -23.15 -9.56
C LEU A 35 -7.39 -24.27 -9.76
N PRO A 36 -7.88 -24.51 -10.99
CA PRO A 36 -8.82 -25.59 -11.18
C PRO A 36 -8.21 -26.86 -10.58
N ASN A 37 -8.99 -27.68 -9.87
CA ASN A 37 -8.61 -29.06 -9.48
C ASN A 37 -8.29 -29.95 -10.70
N MET A 38 -8.23 -29.35 -11.88
CA MET A 38 -8.00 -29.98 -13.15
C MET A 38 -6.50 -30.16 -13.27
N ALA A 39 -6.16 -31.44 -13.36
CA ALA A 39 -4.84 -31.96 -13.54
C ALA A 39 -4.06 -31.24 -14.66
N GLU A 40 -2.84 -31.71 -14.87
CA GLU A 40 -1.93 -31.27 -15.89
C GLU A 40 -2.43 -31.28 -17.36
N PRO A 41 -3.55 -31.90 -17.82
CA PRO A 41 -3.75 -32.03 -19.26
C PRO A 41 -4.27 -30.76 -19.97
N PRO A 42 -3.99 -30.63 -21.29
CA PRO A 42 -4.32 -29.47 -22.13
C PRO A 42 -5.76 -28.96 -22.07
N GLN A 43 -6.75 -29.84 -21.87
CA GLN A 43 -8.18 -29.48 -21.84
C GLN A 43 -8.52 -28.50 -20.69
N ALA A 44 -7.70 -28.48 -19.63
CA ALA A 44 -7.89 -27.56 -18.53
C ALA A 44 -7.59 -26.10 -18.89
N VAL A 45 -6.64 -25.87 -19.80
CA VAL A 45 -6.34 -24.53 -20.28
C VAL A 45 -7.48 -24.00 -21.15
N GLU A 46 -8.07 -24.85 -22.00
CA GLU A 46 -9.22 -24.44 -22.84
C GLU A 46 -10.44 -24.03 -22.01
N ALA A 47 -10.71 -24.73 -20.91
CA ALA A 47 -11.75 -24.37 -19.95
C ALA A 47 -11.45 -23.05 -19.21
N PHE A 48 -10.17 -22.70 -19.04
CA PHE A 48 -9.71 -21.47 -18.40
C PHE A 48 -9.71 -20.24 -19.33
N LEU A 49 -9.46 -20.42 -20.64
CA LEU A 49 -9.34 -19.31 -21.60
C LEU A 49 -10.45 -18.24 -21.50
N PRO A 50 -11.74 -18.59 -21.30
CA PRO A 50 -12.79 -17.58 -21.12
C PRO A 50 -12.55 -16.60 -19.96
N GLU A 51 -11.85 -17.01 -18.90
CA GLU A 51 -11.51 -16.13 -17.75
C GLU A 51 -10.48 -15.06 -18.11
N LEU A 52 -9.73 -15.21 -19.20
CA LEU A 52 -8.83 -14.18 -19.72
C LEU A 52 -9.62 -13.04 -20.39
N LEU A 53 -10.79 -13.32 -20.99
CA LEU A 53 -11.54 -12.34 -21.78
C LEU A 53 -11.86 -11.03 -21.02
N PRO A 54 -12.33 -11.05 -19.76
CA PRO A 54 -12.75 -9.82 -19.06
C PRO A 54 -11.59 -8.88 -18.69
N VAL A 55 -10.37 -9.41 -18.63
CA VAL A 55 -9.16 -8.70 -18.19
C VAL A 55 -8.23 -8.38 -19.36
N MET A 56 -8.61 -8.78 -20.58
CA MET A 56 -7.84 -8.45 -21.75
C MET A 56 -7.81 -6.94 -21.98
N PRO A 57 -6.67 -6.40 -22.43
CA PRO A 57 -6.62 -5.08 -23.03
C PRO A 57 -7.68 -4.97 -24.12
N SER A 58 -8.40 -3.84 -24.17
CA SER A 58 -9.45 -3.62 -25.18
C SER A 58 -8.94 -4.03 -26.57
N PRO A 59 -9.67 -4.88 -27.31
CA PRO A 59 -9.18 -5.48 -28.55
C PRO A 59 -8.91 -4.37 -29.57
N ASN A 60 -7.67 -3.95 -29.67
CA ASN A 60 -7.19 -3.17 -30.79
C ASN A 60 -6.74 -4.18 -31.85
N PRO A 61 -7.48 -4.34 -32.97
CA PRO A 61 -7.12 -5.32 -33.99
C PRO A 61 -5.75 -5.07 -34.63
N ALA A 62 -5.15 -3.88 -34.43
CA ALA A 62 -3.84 -3.50 -34.94
C ALA A 62 -2.68 -3.61 -33.93
N ALA A 63 -2.93 -3.99 -32.67
CA ALA A 63 -1.89 -4.04 -31.64
C ALA A 63 -1.91 -5.35 -30.84
N ARG A 64 -0.81 -6.10 -30.90
CA ARG A 64 -0.57 -7.27 -30.06
C ARG A 64 -0.32 -6.88 -28.60
N TRP A 65 -0.76 -7.72 -27.67
CA TRP A 65 -0.45 -7.62 -26.23
C TRP A 65 0.49 -8.76 -25.78
N LEU A 66 1.03 -8.72 -24.56
CA LEU A 66 1.94 -9.73 -24.03
C LEU A 66 1.20 -10.74 -23.13
N LEU A 67 1.34 -12.03 -23.41
CA LEU A 67 0.91 -13.09 -22.48
C LEU A 67 2.16 -13.68 -21.81
N LEU A 68 2.34 -13.39 -20.53
CA LEU A 68 3.48 -13.84 -19.74
C LEU A 68 3.10 -15.10 -18.97
N LEU A 69 3.74 -16.22 -19.28
CA LEU A 69 3.56 -17.52 -18.63
C LEU A 69 4.74 -17.80 -17.72
N GLU A 70 4.57 -17.62 -16.42
CA GLU A 70 5.68 -17.69 -15.48
C GLU A 70 6.15 -19.12 -15.16
N PRO A 71 7.43 -19.30 -14.77
CA PRO A 71 8.00 -20.61 -14.47
C PRO A 71 7.26 -21.41 -13.39
N SER A 72 6.50 -20.76 -12.51
CA SER A 72 5.71 -21.41 -11.46
C SER A 72 4.48 -22.16 -12.00
N LEU A 73 4.04 -21.87 -13.22
CA LEU A 73 2.95 -22.61 -13.87
C LEU A 73 3.33 -24.08 -14.13
N PRO A 74 2.35 -25.00 -14.19
CA PRO A 74 2.61 -26.40 -14.51
C PRO A 74 3.44 -26.57 -15.80
N GLN A 75 4.36 -27.54 -15.79
CA GLN A 75 5.22 -27.80 -16.95
C GLN A 75 4.41 -28.13 -18.21
N SER A 76 3.26 -28.80 -18.06
CA SER A 76 2.35 -29.08 -19.18
C SER A 76 1.78 -27.81 -19.82
N TRP A 77 1.56 -26.74 -19.04
CA TRP A 77 1.14 -25.44 -19.56
C TRP A 77 2.29 -24.76 -20.28
N GLN A 78 3.51 -24.84 -19.76
CA GLN A 78 4.71 -24.32 -20.43
C GLN A 78 5.00 -25.02 -21.76
N HIS A 79 4.50 -26.24 -21.97
CA HIS A 79 4.65 -27.01 -23.21
C HIS A 79 3.44 -26.97 -24.14
N LEU A 80 2.29 -26.46 -23.68
CA LEU A 80 1.09 -26.34 -24.49
C LEU A 80 1.31 -25.34 -25.64
N ARG A 81 0.70 -25.57 -26.81
CA ARG A 81 0.75 -24.62 -27.93
C ARG A 81 -0.28 -23.50 -27.75
N TRP A 82 -0.03 -22.61 -26.79
CA TRP A 82 -0.88 -21.46 -26.47
C TRP A 82 -1.24 -20.63 -27.70
N GLU A 83 -0.31 -20.48 -28.62
CA GLU A 83 -0.45 -19.64 -29.80
C GLU A 83 -1.58 -20.13 -30.74
N ALA A 84 -1.87 -21.43 -30.73
CA ALA A 84 -2.95 -22.04 -31.51
C ALA A 84 -4.31 -22.00 -30.81
N LEU A 85 -4.36 -21.70 -29.51
CA LEU A 85 -5.61 -21.63 -28.76
C LEU A 85 -6.46 -20.45 -29.23
N ALA A 86 -7.77 -20.66 -29.29
CA ALA A 86 -8.72 -19.63 -29.69
C ALA A 86 -9.24 -18.85 -28.49
N LEU A 87 -9.14 -17.53 -28.55
CA LEU A 87 -9.69 -16.62 -27.56
C LEU A 87 -10.53 -15.56 -28.28
N GLY A 88 -11.82 -15.46 -27.94
CA GLY A 88 -12.76 -14.58 -28.64
C GLY A 88 -12.93 -14.94 -30.13
N GLY A 89 -12.82 -16.23 -30.47
CA GLY A 89 -12.96 -16.73 -31.85
C GLY A 89 -11.74 -16.51 -32.77
N ARG A 90 -10.64 -15.95 -32.26
CA ARG A 90 -9.39 -15.76 -33.01
C ARG A 90 -8.21 -16.47 -32.31
N PRO A 91 -7.22 -16.99 -33.05
CA PRO A 91 -6.02 -17.57 -32.46
C PRO A 91 -5.27 -16.55 -31.59
N LEU A 92 -4.69 -16.99 -30.46
CA LEU A 92 -3.83 -16.14 -29.62
C LEU A 92 -2.63 -15.61 -30.40
N ALA A 93 -2.07 -16.40 -31.32
CA ALA A 93 -1.01 -15.96 -32.22
C ALA A 93 -1.35 -14.71 -33.05
N ALA A 94 -2.62 -14.38 -33.24
CA ALA A 94 -3.07 -13.21 -34.00
C ALA A 94 -3.32 -11.98 -33.11
N GLN A 95 -3.19 -12.13 -31.79
CA GLN A 95 -3.62 -11.14 -30.81
C GLN A 95 -2.56 -10.88 -29.73
N ALA A 96 -1.73 -11.87 -29.41
CA ALA A 96 -0.76 -11.82 -28.34
C ALA A 96 0.65 -12.26 -28.80
N LEU A 97 1.66 -11.81 -28.08
CA LEU A 97 3.00 -12.39 -28.03
C LEU A 97 3.07 -13.27 -26.79
N VAL A 98 3.18 -14.58 -26.98
CA VAL A 98 3.29 -15.54 -25.87
C VAL A 98 4.75 -15.63 -25.43
N ILE A 99 4.98 -15.41 -24.13
CA ILE A 99 6.30 -15.46 -23.50
C ILE A 99 6.26 -16.56 -22.43
N ARG A 100 7.02 -17.63 -22.67
CA ARG A 100 7.13 -18.81 -21.80
C ARG A 100 8.27 -18.66 -20.82
N ARG A 101 8.10 -19.24 -19.64
CA ARG A 101 9.00 -19.06 -18.49
C ARG A 101 9.38 -17.59 -18.31
N ALA A 102 8.38 -16.73 -18.42
CA ALA A 102 8.57 -15.29 -18.42
C ALA A 102 9.21 -14.85 -17.09
N THR A 103 10.26 -14.05 -17.18
CA THR A 103 10.84 -13.35 -16.04
C THR A 103 10.99 -11.88 -16.40
N TRP A 104 10.81 -10.99 -15.42
CA TRP A 104 11.02 -9.57 -15.69
C TRP A 104 12.51 -9.28 -15.77
N HIS A 105 12.94 -8.66 -16.86
CA HIS A 105 14.22 -8.00 -16.99
C HIS A 105 14.06 -6.61 -17.62
N ARG A 106 14.69 -5.58 -17.03
CA ARG A 106 14.66 -4.23 -17.60
C ARG A 106 15.61 -4.16 -18.78
N GLU A 107 15.17 -3.65 -19.92
CA GLU A 107 16.05 -3.51 -21.08
C GLU A 107 17.14 -2.47 -20.79
N GLU A 108 18.39 -2.91 -20.73
CA GLU A 108 19.55 -2.01 -20.77
C GLU A 108 19.76 -1.54 -22.22
N THR A 109 20.24 -0.31 -22.41
CA THR A 109 20.53 0.22 -23.75
C THR A 109 21.50 -0.72 -24.47
N SER A 110 21.02 -1.27 -25.60
CA SER A 110 21.72 -2.25 -26.45
C SER A 110 23.21 -1.98 -26.57
N THR A 111 24.00 -3.05 -26.48
CA THR A 111 25.38 -3.04 -26.97
C THR A 111 25.36 -2.62 -28.45
N HIS A 112 26.24 -1.70 -28.86
CA HIS A 112 26.35 -1.19 -30.25
C HIS A 112 26.85 -2.24 -31.26
N GLN A 113 26.72 -3.54 -30.97
CA GLN A 113 27.25 -4.60 -31.79
C GLN A 113 26.22 -5.05 -32.83
N PRO A 114 26.62 -5.24 -34.10
CA PRO A 114 25.71 -5.76 -35.12
C PRO A 114 25.30 -7.19 -34.78
N ALA A 115 24.04 -7.52 -35.09
CA ALA A 115 23.53 -8.88 -34.98
C ALA A 115 24.33 -9.82 -35.88
N ARG A 116 24.49 -11.07 -35.46
CA ARG A 116 25.14 -12.12 -36.26
C ARG A 116 24.12 -13.15 -36.73
N PHE A 117 24.36 -13.76 -37.88
CA PHE A 117 23.58 -14.92 -38.32
C PHE A 117 24.45 -16.13 -38.68
N LEU A 118 23.97 -17.31 -38.34
CA LEU A 118 24.48 -18.60 -38.76
C LEU A 118 23.50 -19.22 -39.76
N ASP A 119 24.02 -19.56 -40.92
CA ASP A 119 23.28 -20.29 -41.96
C ASP A 119 23.72 -21.75 -41.96
N LEU A 120 22.82 -22.63 -41.49
CA LEU A 120 22.95 -24.08 -41.56
C LEU A 120 22.08 -24.68 -42.67
N PHE A 121 21.38 -23.85 -43.44
CA PHE A 121 20.45 -24.31 -44.45
C PHE A 121 21.20 -24.76 -45.72
N PRO A 122 20.75 -25.82 -46.41
CA PRO A 122 21.36 -26.22 -47.68
C PRO A 122 21.24 -25.10 -48.73
N PRO A 123 22.36 -24.57 -49.28
CA PRO A 123 22.30 -23.48 -50.26
C PRO A 123 21.55 -23.83 -51.55
N ALA A 124 21.51 -25.12 -51.89
CA ALA A 124 20.76 -25.63 -53.04
C ALA A 124 19.24 -25.56 -52.86
N GLU A 125 18.75 -25.52 -51.62
CA GLU A 125 17.32 -25.39 -51.29
C GLU A 125 16.92 -23.92 -51.18
N PHE A 126 17.68 -23.12 -50.42
CA PHE A 126 17.44 -21.69 -50.28
C PHE A 126 18.73 -20.97 -49.85
N SER A 127 19.16 -19.97 -50.62
CA SER A 127 20.35 -19.18 -50.30
C SER A 127 20.00 -18.00 -49.39
N PHE A 128 20.07 -18.19 -48.07
CA PHE A 128 19.91 -17.09 -47.10
C PHE A 128 21.01 -16.05 -47.22
N LEU A 129 22.22 -16.49 -47.57
CA LEU A 129 23.35 -15.58 -47.81
C LEU A 129 23.04 -14.55 -48.90
N ASP A 130 22.52 -14.99 -50.04
CA ASP A 130 22.17 -14.08 -51.13
C ASP A 130 20.98 -13.20 -50.75
N ARG A 131 19.98 -13.77 -50.06
CA ARG A 131 18.80 -13.04 -49.61
C ARG A 131 19.14 -11.91 -48.64
N PHE A 132 20.07 -12.14 -47.71
CA PHE A 132 20.47 -11.16 -46.69
C PHE A 132 21.62 -10.25 -47.11
N GLN A 133 22.11 -10.35 -48.36
CA GLN A 133 23.19 -9.52 -48.87
C GLN A 133 22.97 -8.00 -48.67
N PRO A 134 21.74 -7.44 -48.84
CA PRO A 134 21.50 -6.03 -48.54
C PRO A 134 21.71 -5.66 -47.06
N LEU A 135 21.34 -6.56 -46.12
CA LEU A 135 21.55 -6.36 -44.69
C LEU A 135 23.04 -6.43 -44.34
N ILE A 136 23.78 -7.34 -44.96
CA ILE A 136 25.22 -7.51 -44.79
C ILE A 136 25.99 -6.30 -45.32
N GLN A 137 25.68 -5.83 -46.54
CA GLN A 137 26.31 -4.65 -47.14
C GLN A 137 26.05 -3.38 -46.34
N SER A 138 24.88 -3.28 -45.70
CA SER A 138 24.54 -2.18 -44.80
C SER A 138 25.12 -2.32 -43.39
N GLU A 139 25.93 -3.35 -43.13
CA GLU A 139 26.52 -3.69 -41.83
C GLU A 139 25.54 -3.94 -40.67
N ARG A 140 24.24 -4.06 -40.97
CA ARG A 140 23.19 -4.35 -39.98
C ARG A 140 23.19 -5.82 -39.54
N LEU A 141 23.74 -6.71 -40.37
CA LEU A 141 23.85 -8.15 -40.11
C LEU A 141 25.25 -8.66 -40.48
N ARG A 142 25.86 -9.50 -39.64
CA ARG A 142 27.16 -10.13 -39.94
C ARG A 142 27.05 -11.64 -40.01
N ARG A 143 27.69 -12.26 -41.00
CA ARG A 143 27.74 -13.72 -41.10
C ARG A 143 28.68 -14.32 -40.05
N SER A 144 28.22 -15.36 -39.37
CA SER A 144 29.04 -16.26 -38.57
C SER A 144 29.34 -17.54 -39.37
N ARG A 145 30.49 -18.16 -39.08
CA ARG A 145 30.87 -19.46 -39.64
C ARG A 145 30.91 -20.47 -38.51
N ALA A 146 30.48 -21.70 -38.78
CA ALA A 146 30.48 -22.79 -37.78
C ALA A 146 31.84 -22.95 -37.07
N SER A 147 32.96 -22.79 -37.79
CA SER A 147 34.31 -22.89 -37.23
C SER A 147 34.70 -21.80 -36.22
N PHE A 148 33.95 -20.69 -36.14
CA PHE A 148 34.20 -19.57 -35.23
C PHE A 148 33.01 -19.27 -34.32
N ILE A 149 32.03 -20.17 -34.28
CA ILE A 149 30.73 -19.90 -33.68
C ILE A 149 30.82 -19.60 -32.18
N GLU A 150 31.67 -20.29 -31.43
CA GLU A 150 31.87 -20.04 -29.99
C GLU A 150 32.33 -18.60 -29.73
N ARG A 151 33.35 -18.15 -30.47
CA ARG A 151 33.85 -16.76 -30.41
C ARG A 151 32.79 -15.76 -30.85
N ASP A 152 32.02 -16.10 -31.88
CA ASP A 152 31.01 -15.21 -32.45
C ASP A 152 29.80 -15.06 -31.53
N LEU A 153 29.41 -16.13 -30.81
CA LEU A 153 28.38 -16.14 -29.77
C LEU A 153 28.80 -15.25 -28.59
N ALA A 154 30.05 -15.35 -28.13
CA ALA A 154 30.56 -14.52 -27.04
C ALA A 154 30.69 -13.03 -27.39
N ALA A 155 30.66 -12.69 -28.68
CA ALA A 155 30.94 -11.36 -29.21
C ALA A 155 29.71 -10.68 -29.86
N THR A 156 28.50 -11.06 -29.48
CA THR A 156 27.28 -10.41 -29.96
C THR A 156 26.14 -10.48 -28.93
N GLY A 157 25.27 -9.47 -28.94
CA GLY A 157 24.02 -9.49 -28.17
C GLY A 157 22.87 -10.22 -28.87
N ASP A 158 22.84 -10.21 -30.20
CA ASP A 158 21.77 -10.80 -31.02
C ASP A 158 22.34 -11.84 -32.00
N PHE A 159 21.93 -13.10 -31.86
CA PHE A 159 22.37 -14.20 -32.73
C PHE A 159 21.18 -14.87 -33.42
N ILE A 160 21.20 -14.92 -34.75
CA ILE A 160 20.14 -15.49 -35.60
C ILE A 160 20.63 -16.81 -36.18
N ILE A 161 19.80 -17.85 -36.12
CA ILE A 161 20.11 -19.18 -36.61
C ILE A 161 19.02 -19.59 -37.57
N VAL A 162 19.39 -19.85 -38.82
CA VAL A 162 18.50 -20.42 -39.84
C VAL A 162 18.96 -21.85 -40.12
N ALA A 163 18.07 -22.82 -39.91
CA ALA A 163 18.39 -24.23 -40.00
C ALA A 163 17.15 -25.08 -40.28
N HIS A 164 17.37 -26.33 -40.69
CA HIS A 164 16.33 -27.36 -40.59
C HIS A 164 16.20 -27.83 -39.13
N GLY A 165 14.97 -28.13 -38.73
CA GLY A 165 14.65 -28.67 -37.41
C GLY A 165 14.05 -30.06 -37.49
N ARG A 166 14.48 -30.96 -36.60
CA ARG A 166 14.01 -32.35 -36.47
C ARG A 166 13.67 -32.64 -35.02
N SER A 167 13.10 -33.81 -34.74
CA SER A 167 12.72 -34.25 -33.38
C SER A 167 13.89 -34.32 -32.39
N HIS A 168 15.13 -34.32 -32.86
CA HIS A 168 16.35 -34.35 -32.04
C HIS A 168 17.13 -33.01 -32.04
N GLY A 169 16.58 -31.94 -32.62
CA GLY A 169 17.19 -30.61 -32.62
C GLY A 169 17.51 -30.08 -34.02
N LEU A 170 18.61 -29.32 -34.13
CA LEU A 170 19.05 -28.69 -35.37
C LEU A 170 19.85 -29.66 -36.23
N VAL A 171 19.78 -29.48 -37.54
CA VAL A 171 20.64 -30.19 -38.49
C VAL A 171 21.40 -29.22 -39.39
N ASP A 172 22.58 -29.63 -39.82
CA ASP A 172 23.40 -28.90 -40.79
C ASP A 172 22.93 -29.11 -42.24
N ALA A 173 23.65 -28.50 -43.18
CA ALA A 173 23.33 -28.57 -44.61
C ALA A 173 23.43 -29.98 -45.21
N ASP A 174 24.18 -30.87 -44.55
CA ASP A 174 24.34 -32.28 -44.94
C ASP A 174 23.31 -33.20 -44.24
N GLY A 175 22.46 -32.62 -43.38
CA GLY A 175 21.43 -33.32 -42.62
C GLY A 175 21.95 -33.98 -41.33
N ASN A 176 23.19 -33.70 -40.92
CA ASN A 176 23.74 -34.21 -39.67
C ASN A 176 23.27 -33.38 -38.49
N SER A 177 23.15 -34.01 -37.31
CA SER A 177 22.82 -33.30 -36.07
C SER A 177 23.85 -32.22 -35.75
N PHE A 178 23.38 -31.00 -35.49
CA PHE A 178 24.22 -29.86 -35.19
C PHE A 178 24.01 -29.38 -33.75
N ALA A 179 25.05 -29.47 -32.93
CA ALA A 179 25.05 -28.96 -31.56
C ALA A 179 25.72 -27.59 -31.50
N LEU A 180 24.99 -26.59 -31.02
CA LEU A 180 25.55 -25.27 -30.71
C LEU A 180 26.48 -25.38 -29.49
N PRO A 181 27.71 -24.85 -29.56
CA PRO A 181 28.59 -24.83 -28.40
C PRO A 181 28.11 -23.82 -27.36
N VAL A 182 28.58 -23.98 -26.12
CA VAL A 182 28.36 -23.02 -25.03
C VAL A 182 29.45 -21.96 -25.12
N ALA A 183 29.05 -20.69 -25.10
CA ALA A 183 29.95 -19.54 -25.06
C ALA A 183 29.81 -18.81 -23.73
N HIS A 184 30.87 -18.12 -23.30
CA HIS A 184 30.85 -17.28 -22.10
C HIS A 184 31.36 -15.87 -22.42
N PRO A 185 30.51 -14.83 -22.40
CA PRO A 185 29.06 -14.90 -22.16
C PRO A 185 28.30 -15.57 -23.33
N MET A 186 27.09 -16.08 -23.07
CA MET A 186 26.14 -16.40 -24.15
C MET A 186 25.57 -15.11 -24.73
N PRO A 187 25.08 -15.09 -25.99
CA PRO A 187 24.32 -13.96 -26.51
C PRO A 187 23.12 -13.66 -25.62
N GLU A 188 22.80 -12.38 -25.45
CA GLU A 188 21.59 -11.98 -24.73
C GLU A 188 20.35 -12.60 -25.37
N ARG A 189 20.31 -12.63 -26.71
CA ARG A 189 19.13 -13.05 -27.47
C ARG A 189 19.48 -13.96 -28.64
N ILE A 190 18.76 -15.07 -28.75
CA ILE A 190 18.88 -16.03 -29.86
C ILE A 190 17.56 -16.14 -30.62
N TRP A 191 17.62 -15.95 -31.94
CA TRP A 191 16.53 -16.24 -32.87
C TRP A 191 16.77 -17.60 -33.52
N LEU A 192 16.02 -18.61 -33.13
CA LEU A 192 16.14 -19.97 -33.65
C LEU A 192 15.02 -20.24 -34.66
N LEU A 193 15.33 -20.03 -35.93
CA LEU A 193 14.42 -20.17 -37.05
C LEU A 193 14.61 -21.54 -37.69
N ALA A 194 13.90 -22.53 -37.15
CA ALA A 194 13.90 -23.93 -37.59
C ALA A 194 12.53 -24.58 -37.28
N CYS A 195 12.13 -25.60 -38.04
CA CYS A 195 10.88 -26.32 -37.78
C CYS A 195 10.87 -26.94 -36.38
N ASN A 196 9.76 -26.77 -35.66
CA ASN A 196 9.60 -27.34 -34.33
C ASN A 196 8.86 -28.68 -34.38
N VAL A 197 9.63 -29.76 -34.52
CA VAL A 197 9.14 -31.15 -34.50
C VAL A 197 9.29 -31.72 -33.10
N ASP A 198 8.23 -32.34 -32.55
CA ASP A 198 8.22 -32.98 -31.23
C ASP A 198 8.75 -32.10 -30.08
N ARG A 199 8.55 -30.77 -30.17
CA ARG A 199 8.98 -29.76 -29.19
C ARG A 199 10.48 -29.55 -29.07
N ALA A 200 11.28 -30.13 -29.97
CA ALA A 200 12.74 -30.05 -29.91
C ALA A 200 13.27 -28.61 -29.85
N MET A 201 12.61 -27.64 -30.50
CA MET A 201 13.03 -26.23 -30.43
C MET A 201 12.72 -25.59 -29.07
N GLY A 202 11.62 -25.98 -28.42
CA GLY A 202 11.30 -25.54 -27.06
C GLY A 202 12.32 -26.06 -26.04
N ASP A 203 12.72 -27.33 -26.17
CA ASP A 203 13.75 -27.93 -25.31
C ASP A 203 15.12 -27.27 -25.53
N LEU A 204 15.47 -26.93 -26.78
CA LEU A 204 16.67 -26.16 -27.08
C LEU A 204 16.61 -24.74 -26.53
N ALA A 205 15.47 -24.05 -26.64
CA ALA A 205 15.30 -22.73 -26.02
C ALA A 205 15.54 -22.81 -24.52
N GLN A 206 14.95 -23.80 -23.86
CA GLN A 206 15.17 -24.03 -22.44
C GLN A 206 16.65 -24.27 -22.09
N LYS A 207 17.34 -25.06 -22.92
CA LYS A 207 18.76 -25.32 -22.74
C LYS A 207 19.60 -24.05 -22.87
N PHE A 208 19.31 -23.18 -23.85
CA PHE A 208 20.03 -21.92 -24.01
C PHE A 208 19.77 -20.94 -22.88
N LEU A 209 18.54 -20.87 -22.37
CA LEU A 209 18.25 -20.07 -21.17
C LEU A 209 19.09 -20.54 -19.98
N ASN A 210 19.16 -21.85 -19.75
CA ASN A 210 19.98 -22.43 -18.67
C ASN A 210 21.49 -22.19 -18.86
N GLN A 211 21.93 -21.92 -20.09
CA GLN A 211 23.33 -21.63 -20.42
C GLN A 211 23.68 -20.14 -20.31
N GLY A 212 22.71 -19.28 -19.98
CA GLY A 212 22.92 -17.84 -19.77
C GLY A 212 22.43 -16.95 -20.91
N CYS A 213 21.72 -17.50 -21.90
CA CYS A 213 20.95 -16.66 -22.82
C CYS A 213 19.73 -16.08 -22.09
N ARG A 214 19.40 -14.80 -22.31
CA ARG A 214 18.27 -14.15 -21.63
C ARG A 214 16.94 -14.42 -22.30
N THR A 215 16.92 -14.37 -23.63
CA THR A 215 15.71 -14.58 -24.42
C THR A 215 15.98 -15.46 -25.64
N VAL A 216 15.08 -16.41 -25.89
CA VAL A 216 15.12 -17.23 -27.11
C VAL A 216 13.80 -17.13 -27.84
N ILE A 217 13.84 -16.88 -29.15
CA ILE A 217 12.67 -16.87 -30.02
C ILE A 217 12.73 -18.10 -30.91
N VAL A 218 11.68 -18.94 -30.87
CA VAL A 218 11.60 -20.19 -31.64
C VAL A 218 10.29 -20.28 -32.41
N ALA A 219 10.25 -21.10 -33.47
CA ALA A 219 8.98 -21.45 -34.11
C ALA A 219 8.13 -22.37 -33.22
N THR A 220 6.80 -22.24 -33.28
CA THR A 220 5.87 -23.16 -32.58
C THR A 220 5.49 -24.39 -33.42
N GLY A 221 5.91 -24.45 -34.69
CA GLY A 221 5.64 -25.55 -35.61
C GLY A 221 6.52 -25.45 -36.86
N ASP A 222 5.96 -25.78 -38.01
CA ASP A 222 6.66 -25.69 -39.30
C ASP A 222 6.87 -24.25 -39.76
N ILE A 223 8.02 -23.97 -40.36
CA ILE A 223 8.38 -22.67 -40.91
C ILE A 223 9.22 -22.88 -42.17
N SER A 224 8.83 -22.26 -43.28
CA SER A 224 9.53 -22.40 -44.57
C SER A 224 10.69 -21.41 -44.69
N ALA A 225 11.67 -21.71 -45.55
CA ALA A 225 12.83 -20.84 -45.75
C ALA A 225 12.49 -19.40 -46.19
N PRO A 226 11.54 -19.17 -47.12
CA PRO A 226 11.08 -17.82 -47.44
C PRO A 226 10.47 -17.08 -46.24
N GLU A 227 9.77 -17.79 -45.36
CA GLU A 227 9.18 -17.18 -44.16
C GLU A 227 10.25 -16.85 -43.10
N MET A 228 11.23 -17.73 -42.90
CA MET A 228 12.40 -17.43 -42.06
C MET A 228 13.10 -16.15 -42.55
N ALA A 229 13.26 -16.00 -43.87
CA ALA A 229 13.85 -14.80 -44.46
C ALA A 229 13.02 -13.54 -44.18
N GLY A 230 11.69 -13.63 -44.33
CA GLY A 230 10.77 -12.54 -44.03
C GLY A 230 10.79 -12.11 -42.55
N VAL A 231 10.95 -13.06 -41.62
CA VAL A 231 11.13 -12.78 -40.19
C VAL A 231 12.38 -11.94 -39.96
N VAL A 232 13.53 -12.38 -40.48
CA VAL A 232 14.80 -11.66 -40.33
C VAL A 232 14.70 -10.26 -40.93
N GLU A 233 14.16 -10.11 -42.12
CA GLU A 233 13.97 -8.80 -42.76
C GLU A 233 13.08 -7.87 -41.91
N SER A 234 12.03 -8.41 -41.31
CA SER A 234 11.12 -7.67 -40.44
C SER A 234 11.75 -7.23 -39.12
N VAL A 235 12.69 -8.00 -38.57
CA VAL A 235 13.51 -7.60 -37.40
C VAL A 235 14.29 -6.31 -37.69
N PHE A 236 14.76 -6.13 -38.94
CA PHE A 236 15.48 -4.94 -39.40
C PHE A 236 14.59 -3.93 -40.14
N ALA A 237 13.27 -4.14 -40.20
CA ALA A 237 12.37 -3.22 -40.86
C ALA A 237 12.27 -1.90 -40.09
N GLY A 238 12.46 -0.79 -40.81
CA GLY A 238 12.41 0.55 -40.24
C GLY A 238 13.72 1.05 -39.60
N THR A 239 14.76 0.22 -39.49
CA THR A 239 16.10 0.68 -39.09
C THR A 239 16.94 1.00 -40.33
N ARG A 240 17.45 2.23 -40.42
CA ARG A 240 18.24 2.74 -41.55
C ARG A 240 19.74 2.66 -41.29
N LEU A 241 20.17 2.75 -40.03
CA LEU A 241 21.58 2.73 -39.63
C LEU A 241 21.93 1.50 -38.79
N PRO A 242 23.18 1.01 -38.83
CA PRO A 242 23.70 0.08 -37.83
C PRO A 242 23.54 0.65 -36.41
N GLY A 243 22.97 -0.14 -35.50
CA GLY A 243 22.83 0.27 -34.09
C GLY A 243 21.72 1.29 -33.80
N GLU A 244 20.79 1.51 -34.72
CA GLU A 244 19.60 2.35 -34.45
C GLU A 244 18.77 1.73 -33.32
N ASN A 245 18.60 2.48 -32.22
CA ASN A 245 18.00 2.02 -30.98
C ASN A 245 16.49 1.82 -31.13
N ARG A 246 16.10 0.57 -31.41
CA ARG A 246 14.73 0.07 -31.26
C ARG A 246 14.75 -1.05 -30.24
N SER A 247 13.81 -1.04 -29.29
CA SER A 247 13.70 -2.11 -28.30
C SER A 247 13.57 -3.47 -28.99
N TRP A 248 14.17 -4.50 -28.40
CA TRP A 248 14.09 -5.84 -28.97
C TRP A 248 12.65 -6.32 -29.11
N LEU A 249 11.79 -5.99 -28.16
CA LEU A 249 10.39 -6.35 -28.17
C LEU A 249 9.65 -5.68 -29.34
N ALA A 250 10.01 -4.45 -29.69
CA ALA A 250 9.45 -3.78 -30.86
C ALA A 250 9.94 -4.40 -32.17
N ARG A 251 11.17 -4.93 -32.22
CA ARG A 251 11.67 -5.72 -33.37
C ARG A 251 10.95 -7.06 -33.47
N ALA A 252 10.73 -7.73 -32.34
CA ALA A 252 9.96 -8.96 -32.28
C ALA A 252 8.52 -8.75 -32.74
N ARG A 253 7.84 -7.72 -32.26
CA ARG A 253 6.50 -7.37 -32.75
C ARG A 253 6.46 -7.19 -34.27
N ALA A 254 7.42 -6.46 -34.86
CA ALA A 254 7.48 -6.29 -36.31
C ALA A 254 7.64 -7.62 -37.06
N ALA A 255 8.48 -8.52 -36.53
CA ALA A 255 8.66 -9.85 -37.08
C ALA A 255 7.40 -10.71 -37.02
N PHE A 256 6.59 -10.54 -35.97
CA PHE A 256 5.34 -11.26 -35.80
C PHE A 256 4.16 -10.64 -36.58
N ASP A 257 4.26 -9.36 -36.98
CA ASP A 257 3.22 -8.63 -37.75
C ASP A 257 3.45 -8.66 -39.29
N GLY A 258 4.56 -9.23 -39.78
CA GLY A 258 4.98 -9.22 -41.18
C GLY A 258 4.13 -10.06 -42.17
N ALA A 259 4.38 -9.87 -43.49
CA ALA A 259 3.57 -10.40 -44.61
C ALA A 259 3.71 -11.91 -44.91
N GLY A 260 4.56 -12.65 -44.20
CA GLY A 260 4.56 -14.13 -44.24
C GLY A 260 3.76 -14.64 -43.06
N ASN A 261 3.14 -15.82 -43.13
CA ASN A 261 2.53 -16.45 -41.97
C ASN A 261 3.42 -17.59 -41.42
N PRO A 262 4.59 -17.31 -40.78
CA PRO A 262 5.38 -18.30 -40.05
C PRO A 262 4.70 -18.63 -38.71
N LEU A 263 3.59 -19.36 -38.79
CA LEU A 263 2.59 -19.69 -37.77
C LEU A 263 3.13 -19.77 -36.32
N ALA A 264 3.15 -18.58 -35.71
CA ALA A 264 3.51 -18.22 -34.35
C ALA A 264 4.91 -18.63 -33.90
N LEU A 265 5.83 -17.65 -33.89
CA LEU A 265 7.00 -17.72 -33.03
C LEU A 265 6.53 -17.67 -31.55
N THR A 266 7.26 -18.31 -30.64
CA THR A 266 7.10 -18.12 -29.21
C THR A 266 8.39 -17.57 -28.63
N ILE A 267 8.24 -16.72 -27.62
CA ILE A 267 9.36 -16.15 -26.88
C ILE A 267 9.54 -16.99 -25.62
N TRP A 268 10.79 -17.21 -25.22
CA TRP A 268 11.17 -17.85 -23.97
C TRP A 268 12.09 -16.93 -23.17
N GLY A 269 11.85 -16.80 -21.87
CA GLY A 269 12.75 -16.14 -20.93
C GLY A 269 12.38 -14.69 -20.60
N GLU A 270 13.41 -13.83 -20.54
CA GLU A 270 13.32 -12.49 -19.98
C GLU A 270 12.57 -11.49 -20.89
N CYS A 271 11.76 -10.61 -20.29
CA CYS A 271 11.10 -9.50 -20.97
C CYS A 271 10.99 -8.25 -20.11
N ASP A 272 11.05 -7.07 -20.74
CA ASP A 272 10.73 -5.81 -20.08
C ASP A 272 9.22 -5.59 -20.10
N ILE A 273 8.61 -5.67 -18.93
CA ILE A 273 7.15 -5.64 -18.74
C ILE A 273 6.67 -4.20 -18.54
N ASP A 274 7.49 -3.35 -17.93
CA ASP A 274 7.11 -1.99 -17.56
C ASP A 274 8.30 -1.02 -17.65
N PRO A 275 8.36 -0.21 -18.72
CA PRO A 275 9.38 0.81 -18.92
C PRO A 275 9.01 2.19 -18.32
N THR A 276 7.98 2.27 -17.47
CA THR A 276 7.48 3.54 -16.93
C THR A 276 8.32 4.09 -15.77
N ALA A 277 7.99 5.29 -15.30
CA ALA A 277 8.61 5.86 -14.11
C ALA A 277 8.26 5.09 -12.83
N CYS A 278 7.20 4.27 -12.83
CA CYS A 278 6.81 3.42 -11.71
C CYS A 278 7.45 2.02 -11.75
N ALA A 279 8.27 1.72 -12.76
CA ALA A 279 8.87 0.41 -12.97
C ALA A 279 9.59 -0.14 -11.73
N ALA A 280 10.32 0.71 -10.99
CA ALA A 280 11.04 0.27 -9.79
C ALA A 280 10.10 -0.28 -8.70
N TRP A 281 8.98 0.41 -8.44
CA TRP A 281 8.00 0.00 -7.43
C TRP A 281 7.18 -1.22 -7.88
N ASN A 282 6.79 -1.25 -9.15
CA ASN A 282 6.14 -2.41 -9.74
C ASN A 282 7.08 -3.63 -9.72
N ARG A 283 8.39 -3.41 -9.93
CA ARG A 283 9.41 -4.46 -9.83
C ARG A 283 9.59 -4.97 -8.40
N MET A 284 9.62 -4.10 -7.41
CA MET A 284 9.67 -4.50 -6.00
C MET A 284 8.46 -5.37 -5.63
N THR A 285 7.28 -5.00 -6.12
CA THR A 285 6.06 -5.80 -5.93
C THR A 285 6.20 -7.15 -6.62
N TRP A 286 6.62 -7.16 -7.89
CA TRP A 286 6.88 -8.40 -8.64
C TRP A 286 7.85 -9.33 -7.91
N ASP A 287 8.99 -8.82 -7.45
CA ASP A 287 10.01 -9.64 -6.82
C ASP A 287 9.56 -10.24 -5.48
N ASP A 288 8.69 -9.55 -4.72
CA ASP A 288 8.18 -10.06 -3.44
C ASP A 288 7.12 -11.15 -3.59
N GLU A 289 6.21 -10.97 -4.54
CA GLU A 289 5.20 -11.98 -4.91
C GLU A 289 5.87 -13.28 -5.38
N HIS A 290 7.05 -13.18 -5.98
CA HIS A 290 7.87 -14.30 -6.43
C HIS A 290 8.91 -14.78 -5.40
N GLY A 291 9.06 -14.08 -4.27
CA GLY A 291 10.03 -14.44 -3.23
C GLY A 291 11.49 -14.18 -3.57
N ASN A 292 11.76 -13.37 -4.60
CA ASN A 292 13.11 -12.97 -5.00
C ASN A 292 13.71 -11.93 -4.04
N SER A 293 12.89 -11.01 -3.53
CA SER A 293 13.30 -9.98 -2.58
C SER A 293 12.10 -9.53 -1.75
N ARG A 294 12.32 -9.11 -0.50
CA ARG A 294 11.25 -8.55 0.33
C ARG A 294 11.06 -7.06 0.05
N ARG A 295 9.81 -6.63 -0.03
CA ARG A 295 9.45 -5.21 -0.03
C ARG A 295 9.93 -4.54 1.26
N PRO A 296 10.51 -3.33 1.22
CA PRO A 296 10.76 -2.54 2.41
C PRO A 296 9.40 -2.12 3.03
N PRO A 297 9.29 -2.10 4.37
CA PRO A 297 8.07 -1.64 5.02
C PRO A 297 7.86 -0.14 4.81
N LEU A 298 6.59 0.27 4.74
CA LEU A 298 6.17 1.66 4.92
C LEU A 298 5.59 1.76 6.33
N ASP A 299 6.45 2.16 7.28
CA ASP A 299 6.16 2.13 8.72
C ASP A 299 6.55 3.46 9.41
N ASP A 300 6.51 3.48 10.75
CA ASP A 300 6.79 4.66 11.58
C ASP A 300 8.18 5.29 11.33
N GLU A 301 9.13 4.54 10.78
CA GLU A 301 10.49 5.04 10.47
C GLU A 301 10.54 5.78 9.14
N THR A 302 9.50 5.67 8.31
CA THR A 302 9.39 6.36 7.02
C THR A 302 9.54 7.87 7.21
N THR A 303 10.45 8.47 6.44
CA THR A 303 10.66 9.91 6.42
C THR A 303 9.60 10.60 5.55
N ARG A 304 9.48 11.93 5.68
CA ARG A 304 8.54 12.70 4.86
C ARG A 304 8.83 12.60 3.37
N ASP A 305 10.11 12.61 2.98
CA ASP A 305 10.50 12.55 1.56
C ASP A 305 10.22 11.17 0.95
N GLU A 306 10.48 10.10 1.71
CA GLU A 306 10.11 8.74 1.31
C GLU A 306 8.60 8.58 1.19
N PHE A 307 7.84 9.12 2.15
CA PHE A 307 6.38 9.16 2.09
C PHE A 307 5.90 9.86 0.82
N LEU A 308 6.41 11.06 0.51
CA LEU A 308 5.98 11.83 -0.66
C LEU A 308 6.32 11.12 -1.98
N ALA A 309 7.50 10.50 -2.07
CA ALA A 309 7.88 9.69 -3.22
C ALA A 309 6.93 8.49 -3.39
N ALA A 310 6.72 7.72 -2.32
CA ALA A 310 5.82 6.56 -2.33
C ALA A 310 4.37 6.96 -2.67
N TYR A 311 3.87 8.07 -2.12
CA TYR A 311 2.56 8.64 -2.42
C TYR A 311 2.42 9.01 -3.91
N GLN A 312 3.38 9.72 -4.48
CA GLN A 312 3.37 10.08 -5.90
C GLN A 312 3.31 8.85 -6.81
N HIS A 313 3.97 7.76 -6.41
CA HIS A 313 3.92 6.51 -7.16
C HIS A 313 2.61 5.75 -6.98
N ALA A 314 2.13 5.59 -5.74
CA ALA A 314 0.90 4.86 -5.46
C ALA A 314 -0.33 5.49 -6.13
N THR A 315 -0.34 6.82 -6.27
CA THR A 315 -1.42 7.57 -6.93
C THR A 315 -1.25 7.69 -8.46
N SER A 316 -0.15 7.18 -9.01
CA SER A 316 0.09 7.18 -10.44
C SER A 316 -0.80 6.17 -11.18
N PRO A 317 -1.38 6.51 -12.34
CA PRO A 317 -2.08 5.55 -13.20
C PRO A 317 -1.13 4.52 -13.87
N GLN A 318 0.17 4.58 -13.54
CA GLN A 318 1.18 3.62 -13.99
C GLN A 318 1.50 2.57 -12.90
N ALA A 319 1.06 2.80 -11.65
CA ALA A 319 1.22 1.80 -10.59
C ALA A 319 0.25 0.65 -10.81
N TRP A 320 0.76 -0.58 -10.76
CA TRP A 320 -0.07 -1.77 -10.89
C TRP A 320 -1.05 -1.89 -9.72
N PRO A 321 -2.20 -2.57 -9.88
CA PRO A 321 -3.17 -2.74 -8.81
C PRO A 321 -2.52 -3.41 -7.60
N LEU A 322 -1.76 -4.47 -7.84
CA LEU A 322 -1.04 -5.18 -6.79
C LEU A 322 -0.06 -4.28 -6.03
N THR A 323 0.63 -3.37 -6.72
CA THR A 323 1.52 -2.37 -6.10
C THR A 323 0.73 -1.41 -5.22
N ARG A 324 -0.42 -0.93 -5.70
CA ARG A 324 -1.29 -0.02 -4.96
C ARG A 324 -1.89 -0.70 -3.73
N ASP A 325 -2.30 -1.96 -3.84
CA ASP A 325 -3.00 -2.70 -2.79
C ASP A 325 -2.18 -2.78 -1.49
N TRP A 326 -0.86 -2.94 -1.59
CA TRP A 326 0.00 -2.96 -0.40
C TRP A 326 0.49 -1.57 0.03
N MET A 327 0.63 -0.61 -0.91
CA MET A 327 1.14 0.73 -0.60
C MET A 327 0.07 1.64 0.02
N LEU A 328 -1.16 1.62 -0.51
CA LEU A 328 -2.20 2.58 -0.11
C LEU A 328 -2.56 2.49 1.37
N PRO A 329 -2.74 1.31 1.99
CA PRO A 329 -3.08 1.22 3.41
C PRO A 329 -2.05 1.86 4.37
N PRO A 330 -0.74 1.51 4.32
CA PRO A 330 0.25 2.16 5.18
C PRO A 330 0.45 3.62 4.81
N LEU A 331 0.35 4.01 3.53
CA LEU A 331 0.42 5.43 3.14
C LEU A 331 -0.72 6.25 3.73
N LEU A 332 -1.95 5.74 3.78
CA LEU A 332 -3.06 6.47 4.40
C LEU A 332 -2.79 6.74 5.88
N TRP A 333 -2.21 5.77 6.58
CA TRP A 333 -1.82 5.94 7.97
C TRP A 333 -0.63 6.92 8.12
N LEU A 334 0.40 6.81 7.28
CA LEU A 334 1.55 7.73 7.28
C LEU A 334 1.19 9.16 6.90
N ALA A 335 0.15 9.36 6.09
CA ALA A 335 -0.33 10.68 5.73
C ALA A 335 -0.77 11.48 6.96
N GLU A 336 -1.22 10.82 8.03
CA GLU A 336 -1.50 11.48 9.31
C GLU A 336 -0.27 12.17 9.92
N LYS A 337 0.92 11.60 9.72
CA LYS A 337 2.19 12.13 10.24
C LYS A 337 2.84 13.12 9.27
N HIS A 338 2.67 12.92 7.97
CA HIS A 338 3.50 13.57 6.95
C HIS A 338 2.76 14.56 6.03
N ASP A 339 1.47 14.34 5.75
CA ASP A 339 0.68 15.15 4.82
C ASP A 339 -0.84 14.92 4.98
N HIS A 340 -1.48 15.63 5.92
CA HIS A 340 -2.92 15.52 6.17
C HIS A 340 -3.80 15.70 4.91
N PRO A 341 -3.52 16.65 4.00
CA PRO A 341 -4.22 16.76 2.72
C PRO A 341 -4.28 15.46 1.91
N ALA A 342 -3.20 14.66 1.89
CA ALA A 342 -3.12 13.41 1.13
C ALA A 342 -4.08 12.33 1.67
N MET A 343 -4.49 12.40 2.95
CA MET A 343 -5.41 11.43 3.54
C MET A 343 -6.73 11.32 2.77
N ARG A 344 -7.22 12.44 2.22
CA ARG A 344 -8.49 12.46 1.47
C ARG A 344 -8.38 11.72 0.14
N ASP A 345 -7.29 11.95 -0.59
CA ASP A 345 -7.03 11.28 -1.87
C ASP A 345 -6.83 9.78 -1.63
N LEU A 346 -5.95 9.42 -0.68
CA LEU A 346 -5.68 8.03 -0.30
C LEU A 346 -6.93 7.29 0.17
N SER A 347 -7.79 7.92 0.99
CA SER A 347 -9.06 7.33 1.40
C SER A 347 -10.01 7.11 0.22
N THR A 348 -10.02 8.02 -0.75
CA THR A 348 -10.84 7.90 -1.97
C THR A 348 -10.35 6.77 -2.85
N GLN A 349 -9.02 6.61 -2.99
CA GLN A 349 -8.41 5.56 -3.79
C GLN A 349 -8.57 4.17 -3.16
N LEU A 350 -8.51 4.06 -1.83
CA LEU A 350 -8.82 2.82 -1.13
C LEU A 350 -10.29 2.40 -1.29
N GLY A 351 -11.20 3.36 -1.39
CA GLY A 351 -12.61 3.10 -1.69
C GLY A 351 -13.23 2.05 -0.75
N ASP A 352 -13.71 0.95 -1.34
CA ASP A 352 -14.38 -0.15 -0.63
C ASP A 352 -13.45 -1.32 -0.25
N ALA A 353 -12.12 -1.11 -0.29
CA ALA A 353 -11.12 -2.13 0.05
C ALA A 353 -11.48 -2.91 1.33
N GLU A 354 -11.24 -4.23 1.29
CA GLU A 354 -11.68 -5.16 2.34
C GLU A 354 -10.53 -5.66 3.23
N SER A 355 -9.28 -5.30 2.93
CA SER A 355 -8.15 -5.77 3.72
C SER A 355 -8.17 -5.15 5.13
N PRO A 356 -7.72 -5.88 6.17
CA PRO A 356 -7.69 -5.35 7.53
C PRO A 356 -6.93 -4.02 7.64
N ALA A 357 -5.77 -3.92 7.01
CA ALA A 357 -4.97 -2.70 7.03
C ALA A 357 -5.70 -1.51 6.36
N ALA A 358 -6.40 -1.75 5.23
CA ALA A 358 -7.13 -0.69 4.51
C ALA A 358 -8.30 -0.16 5.35
N ILE A 359 -9.13 -1.06 5.88
CA ILE A 359 -10.28 -0.69 6.71
C ILE A 359 -9.84 0.07 7.97
N ARG A 360 -8.75 -0.37 8.61
CA ARG A 360 -8.14 0.35 9.75
C ARG A 360 -7.68 1.76 9.35
N GLY A 361 -6.98 1.90 8.21
CA GLY A 361 -6.56 3.20 7.69
C GLY A 361 -7.74 4.14 7.43
N LEU A 362 -8.80 3.62 6.80
CA LEU A 362 -10.04 4.35 6.54
C LEU A 362 -10.76 4.77 7.84
N ALA A 363 -10.76 3.91 8.86
CA ALA A 363 -11.29 4.25 10.18
C ALA A 363 -10.50 5.40 10.84
N SER A 364 -9.16 5.38 10.77
CA SER A 364 -8.33 6.47 11.31
C SER A 364 -8.58 7.78 10.57
N ALA A 365 -8.64 7.75 9.24
CA ALA A 365 -8.94 8.91 8.42
C ALA A 365 -10.33 9.50 8.73
N ALA A 366 -11.34 8.64 8.87
CA ALA A 366 -12.69 9.05 9.27
C ALA A 366 -12.69 9.71 10.67
N ARG A 367 -11.93 9.17 11.62
CA ARG A 367 -11.74 9.77 12.95
C ARG A 367 -11.18 11.19 12.86
N ARG A 368 -10.12 11.39 12.07
CA ARG A 368 -9.39 12.67 11.96
C ARG A 368 -10.22 13.79 11.35
N VAL A 369 -11.07 13.49 10.37
CA VAL A 369 -12.04 14.48 9.83
C VAL A 369 -13.31 14.60 10.67
N GLY A 370 -13.41 13.83 11.75
CA GLY A 370 -14.54 13.79 12.66
C GLY A 370 -15.79 13.11 12.10
N ASN A 371 -15.67 12.26 11.09
CA ASN A 371 -16.77 11.42 10.63
C ASN A 371 -16.86 10.12 11.46
N TYR A 372 -17.28 10.24 12.73
CA TYR A 372 -17.33 9.11 13.66
C TYR A 372 -18.34 8.03 13.26
N ALA A 373 -19.43 8.37 12.54
CA ALA A 373 -20.35 7.37 12.02
C ALA A 373 -19.67 6.47 10.97
N GLN A 374 -18.90 7.08 10.06
CA GLN A 374 -18.12 6.33 9.09
C GLN A 374 -17.00 5.52 9.76
N MET A 375 -16.33 6.07 10.77
CA MET A 375 -15.37 5.33 11.59
C MET A 375 -16.02 4.09 12.21
N ALA A 376 -17.19 4.24 12.85
CA ALA A 376 -17.94 3.14 13.45
C ALA A 376 -18.26 2.04 12.42
N ARG A 377 -18.72 2.43 11.23
CA ARG A 377 -19.00 1.51 10.12
C ARG A 377 -17.76 0.71 9.72
N TYR A 378 -16.61 1.38 9.57
CA TYR A 378 -15.36 0.70 9.21
C TYR A 378 -14.88 -0.24 10.31
N LEU A 379 -14.94 0.18 11.58
CA LEU A 379 -14.55 -0.68 12.70
C LEU A 379 -15.46 -1.91 12.83
N SER A 380 -16.77 -1.74 12.64
CA SER A 380 -17.73 -2.85 12.63
C SER A 380 -17.43 -3.83 11.50
N ARG A 381 -17.22 -3.32 10.27
CA ARG A 381 -16.83 -4.15 9.12
C ARG A 381 -15.50 -4.87 9.35
N GLY A 382 -14.52 -4.17 9.93
CA GLY A 382 -13.19 -4.73 10.21
C GLY A 382 -13.24 -5.90 11.16
N LEU A 383 -14.02 -5.81 12.24
CA LEU A 383 -14.20 -6.87 13.23
C LEU A 383 -14.94 -8.11 12.68
N GLN A 384 -15.63 -7.98 11.53
CA GLN A 384 -16.33 -9.09 10.85
C GLN A 384 -15.42 -9.88 9.90
N ILE A 385 -14.18 -9.43 9.66
CA ILE A 385 -13.24 -10.15 8.80
C ILE A 385 -12.90 -11.51 9.46
N PRO A 386 -13.06 -12.64 8.75
CA PRO A 386 -12.65 -13.94 9.27
C PRO A 386 -11.13 -14.00 9.44
N ASP A 387 -10.67 -14.78 10.42
CA ASP A 387 -9.25 -15.09 10.62
C ASP A 387 -8.31 -13.90 10.89
N LEU A 388 -8.83 -12.80 11.46
CA LEU A 388 -7.99 -11.71 11.98
C LEU A 388 -6.93 -12.26 12.94
N THR A 389 -5.68 -11.81 12.75
CA THR A 389 -4.64 -12.02 13.74
C THR A 389 -4.99 -11.34 15.06
N VAL A 390 -4.37 -11.78 16.16
CA VAL A 390 -4.58 -11.18 17.49
C VAL A 390 -4.25 -9.68 17.47
N ASN A 391 -3.17 -9.30 16.79
CA ASN A 391 -2.75 -7.90 16.65
C ASN A 391 -3.79 -7.07 15.90
N GLU A 392 -4.28 -7.53 14.75
CA GLU A 392 -5.29 -6.80 13.96
C GLU A 392 -6.60 -6.65 14.74
N ARG A 393 -7.07 -7.71 15.40
CA ARG A 393 -8.27 -7.67 16.24
C ARG A 393 -8.11 -6.65 17.37
N ALA A 394 -6.99 -6.66 18.07
CA ALA A 394 -6.73 -5.74 19.16
C ALA A 394 -6.66 -4.28 18.71
N GLU A 395 -6.10 -3.99 17.53
CA GLU A 395 -6.10 -2.64 16.97
C GLU A 395 -7.51 -2.12 16.70
N TYR A 396 -8.41 -2.95 16.16
CA TYR A 396 -9.80 -2.57 15.96
C TYR A 396 -10.51 -2.29 17.28
N LEU A 397 -10.34 -3.15 18.28
CA LEU A 397 -10.92 -2.96 19.61
C LEU A 397 -10.37 -1.69 20.28
N GLY A 398 -9.07 -1.42 20.16
CA GLY A 398 -8.47 -0.19 20.68
C GLY A 398 -8.98 1.09 20.00
N ALA A 399 -9.20 1.05 18.68
CA ALA A 399 -9.81 2.15 17.94
C ALA A 399 -11.28 2.37 18.34
N LEU A 400 -12.01 1.29 18.61
CA LEU A 400 -13.40 1.35 19.06
C LEU A 400 -13.52 1.87 20.50
N ALA A 401 -12.63 1.48 21.41
CA ALA A 401 -12.56 2.04 22.75
C ALA A 401 -12.35 3.57 22.72
N ASN A 402 -11.45 4.03 21.84
CA ASN A 402 -11.25 5.46 21.59
C ASN A 402 -12.53 6.15 21.08
N LEU A 403 -13.25 5.54 20.13
CA LEU A 403 -14.51 6.09 19.61
C LEU A 403 -15.53 6.28 20.74
N PHE A 404 -15.70 5.28 21.59
CA PHE A 404 -16.65 5.36 22.70
C PHE A 404 -16.25 6.40 23.76
N ILE A 405 -14.95 6.53 24.08
CA ILE A 405 -14.43 7.59 24.96
C ILE A 405 -14.68 8.99 24.36
N ASP A 406 -14.42 9.17 23.05
CA ASP A 406 -14.65 10.42 22.33
C ASP A 406 -16.16 10.78 22.31
N MET A 407 -17.04 9.78 22.24
CA MET A 407 -18.51 9.93 22.30
C MET A 407 -19.09 9.94 23.72
N ASN A 408 -18.24 10.00 24.75
CA ASN A 408 -18.64 10.02 26.16
C ASN A 408 -19.54 8.83 26.56
N LEU A 409 -19.17 7.63 26.09
CA LEU A 409 -19.83 6.34 26.37
C LEU A 409 -18.87 5.43 27.16
N PRO A 410 -18.61 5.73 28.45
CA PRO A 410 -17.67 4.97 29.26
C PRO A 410 -18.03 3.49 29.47
N GLU A 411 -19.31 3.11 29.51
CA GLU A 411 -19.72 1.72 29.74
C GLU A 411 -19.51 0.87 28.48
N SER A 412 -19.90 1.37 27.29
CA SER A 412 -19.50 0.73 26.02
C SER A 412 -17.97 0.65 25.89
N ALA A 413 -17.23 1.71 26.27
CA ALA A 413 -15.77 1.68 26.25
C ALA A 413 -15.18 0.60 27.17
N ALA A 414 -15.73 0.44 28.39
CA ALA A 414 -15.29 -0.58 29.34
C ALA A 414 -15.46 -2.00 28.78
N ALA A 415 -16.62 -2.31 28.18
CA ALA A 415 -16.88 -3.62 27.57
C ALA A 415 -15.87 -3.94 26.45
N ILE A 416 -15.55 -2.96 25.61
CA ILE A 416 -14.54 -3.16 24.54
C ILE A 416 -13.13 -3.33 25.09
N ILE A 417 -12.79 -2.60 26.16
CA ILE A 417 -11.49 -2.75 26.83
C ILE A 417 -11.35 -4.16 27.43
N GLU A 418 -12.43 -4.73 27.97
CA GLU A 418 -12.46 -6.13 28.44
C GLU A 418 -12.20 -7.11 27.30
N PHE A 419 -12.91 -6.98 26.16
CA PHE A 419 -12.63 -7.82 24.99
C PHE A 419 -11.20 -7.70 24.48
N HIS A 420 -10.62 -6.49 24.52
CA HIS A 420 -9.22 -6.29 24.17
C HIS A 420 -8.26 -6.97 25.16
N GLN A 421 -8.61 -7.01 26.45
CA GLN A 421 -7.81 -7.69 27.46
C GLN A 421 -7.82 -9.22 27.29
N ASP A 422 -8.90 -9.77 26.77
CA ASP A 422 -9.03 -11.22 26.51
C ASP A 422 -8.26 -11.70 25.27
N CYS A 423 -7.67 -10.80 24.49
CA CYS A 423 -6.77 -11.16 23.39
C CYS A 423 -5.57 -11.98 23.88
N LEU A 424 -5.31 -13.13 23.25
CA LEU A 424 -4.22 -14.04 23.60
C LEU A 424 -2.93 -13.65 22.87
N TRP A 425 -2.12 -12.80 23.50
CA TRP A 425 -0.85 -12.33 22.94
C TRP A 425 0.27 -13.35 23.12
N ASP A 426 0.82 -13.87 22.01
CA ASP A 426 1.96 -14.79 22.03
C ASP A 426 3.30 -14.06 22.23
N ASP A 427 3.44 -12.85 21.66
CA ASP A 427 4.66 -12.05 21.73
C ASP A 427 4.65 -11.15 22.99
N PRO A 428 5.62 -11.30 23.92
CA PRO A 428 5.74 -10.46 25.10
C PRO A 428 5.85 -8.96 24.81
N GLU A 429 6.46 -8.57 23.69
CA GLU A 429 6.62 -7.16 23.34
C GLU A 429 5.29 -6.55 22.88
N ASN A 430 4.54 -7.27 22.04
CA ASN A 430 3.19 -6.86 21.64
C ASN A 430 2.27 -6.77 22.85
N ARG A 431 2.35 -7.75 23.77
CA ARG A 431 1.60 -7.73 25.03
C ARG A 431 1.92 -6.50 25.88
N TYR A 432 3.20 -6.16 26.03
CA TYR A 432 3.61 -4.97 26.78
C TYR A 432 2.99 -3.71 26.18
N TRP A 433 3.08 -3.50 24.87
CA TRP A 433 2.50 -2.32 24.22
C TRP A 433 0.98 -2.28 24.30
N ALA A 434 0.33 -3.44 24.23
CA ALA A 434 -1.12 -3.58 24.40
C ALA A 434 -1.56 -3.21 25.83
N ASP A 435 -0.87 -3.70 26.85
CA ASP A 435 -1.14 -3.39 28.26
C ASP A 435 -0.87 -1.89 28.55
N PHE A 436 0.23 -1.34 28.01
CA PHE A 436 0.59 0.06 28.15
C PHE A 436 -0.46 1.01 27.53
N LYS A 437 -0.97 0.69 26.33
CA LYS A 437 -2.07 1.43 25.69
C LYS A 437 -3.38 1.29 26.47
N ARG A 438 -3.65 0.13 27.06
CA ARG A 438 -4.88 -0.11 27.84
C ARG A 438 -4.98 0.79 29.06
N LEU A 439 -3.86 1.06 29.75
CA LEU A 439 -3.84 2.00 30.89
C LEU A 439 -4.31 3.41 30.50
N ASP A 440 -4.02 3.84 29.27
CA ASP A 440 -4.50 5.11 28.73
C ASP A 440 -6.02 5.12 28.54
N TRP A 441 -6.57 4.05 27.96
CA TRP A 441 -8.01 3.90 27.78
C TRP A 441 -8.75 3.81 29.11
N LEU A 442 -8.24 3.02 30.07
CA LEU A 442 -8.81 2.91 31.41
C LEU A 442 -8.83 4.27 32.11
N ALA A 443 -7.74 5.04 32.04
CA ALA A 443 -7.68 6.37 32.64
C ALA A 443 -8.74 7.31 32.04
N ARG A 444 -8.84 7.38 30.71
CA ARG A 444 -9.81 8.27 30.04
C ARG A 444 -11.25 7.81 30.21
N MET A 445 -11.51 6.50 30.22
CA MET A 445 -12.82 5.92 30.50
C MET A 445 -13.28 6.25 31.93
N GLU A 446 -12.42 6.05 32.94
CA GLU A 446 -12.76 6.41 34.33
C GLU A 446 -12.95 7.92 34.50
N ALA A 447 -12.22 8.74 33.73
CA ALA A 447 -12.48 10.17 33.67
C ALA A 447 -13.86 10.51 33.10
N ARG A 448 -14.31 9.80 32.06
CA ARG A 448 -15.69 9.92 31.54
C ARG A 448 -16.76 9.39 32.50
N ARG A 449 -16.40 8.49 33.44
CA ARG A 449 -17.26 8.10 34.58
C ARG A 449 -17.25 9.12 35.74
N GLY A 450 -16.42 10.16 35.67
CA GLY A 450 -16.23 11.12 36.75
C GLY A 450 -15.46 10.57 37.96
N ARG A 451 -14.74 9.45 37.79
CA ARG A 451 -13.93 8.80 38.84
C ARG A 451 -12.45 9.16 38.66
N LEU A 452 -12.14 10.43 38.91
CA LEU A 452 -10.84 11.03 38.58
C LEU A 452 -9.67 10.53 39.44
N HIS A 453 -9.93 10.07 40.66
CA HIS A 453 -8.92 9.40 41.47
C HIS A 453 -8.44 8.09 40.82
N LEU A 454 -9.35 7.24 40.32
CA LEU A 454 -9.00 6.02 39.59
C LEU A 454 -8.31 6.33 38.26
N ALA A 455 -8.79 7.35 37.54
CA ALA A 455 -8.15 7.80 36.31
C ALA A 455 -6.68 8.20 36.54
N LEU A 456 -6.42 8.94 37.64
CA LEU A 456 -5.07 9.35 38.03
C LEU A 456 -4.20 8.15 38.43
N ASP A 457 -4.76 7.15 39.11
CA ASP A 457 -4.04 5.91 39.46
C ASP A 457 -3.59 5.15 38.21
N TYR A 458 -4.48 4.98 37.22
CA TYR A 458 -4.13 4.34 35.95
C TYR A 458 -3.06 5.12 35.18
N MET A 459 -3.16 6.44 35.10
CA MET A 459 -2.14 7.26 34.43
C MET A 459 -0.81 7.23 35.17
N THR A 460 -0.83 7.14 36.50
CA THR A 460 0.37 6.98 37.32
C THR A 460 1.03 5.62 37.10
N ALA A 461 0.22 4.55 36.99
CA ALA A 461 0.72 3.23 36.61
C ALA A 461 1.34 3.27 35.19
N LYS A 462 0.68 3.94 34.24
CA LYS A 462 1.19 4.11 32.87
C LYS A 462 2.54 4.81 32.87
N ARG A 463 2.67 5.95 33.56
CA ARG A 463 3.93 6.70 33.66
C ARG A 463 5.06 5.86 34.25
N ARG A 464 4.78 5.05 35.28
CA ARG A 464 5.77 4.13 35.88
C ARG A 464 6.23 3.03 34.91
N GLN A 465 5.36 2.61 33.99
CA GLN A 465 5.67 1.59 33.00
C GLN A 465 6.33 2.16 31.73
N ALA A 466 6.35 3.48 31.55
CA ALA A 466 6.87 4.10 30.34
C ALA A 466 8.38 3.87 30.19
N ARG A 467 8.79 3.39 29.01
CA ARG A 467 10.22 3.23 28.67
C ARG A 467 10.92 4.56 28.39
N THR A 468 10.17 5.55 27.95
CA THR A 468 10.65 6.90 27.66
C THR A 468 9.78 7.94 28.35
N ASP A 469 10.39 8.93 28.98
CA ASP A 469 9.66 10.04 29.59
C ASP A 469 9.35 11.10 28.52
N SER A 470 8.22 10.90 27.83
CA SER A 470 7.75 11.82 26.80
C SER A 470 7.20 13.14 27.36
N GLY A 471 6.90 13.20 28.67
CA GLY A 471 6.14 14.27 29.33
C GLY A 471 4.62 14.23 29.13
N ARG A 472 4.07 13.39 28.24
CA ARG A 472 2.62 13.33 28.02
C ARG A 472 1.86 12.75 29.20
N GLU A 473 2.40 11.71 29.82
CA GLU A 473 1.80 11.10 31.01
C GLU A 473 1.76 12.10 32.18
N LEU A 474 2.82 12.92 32.35
CA LEU A 474 2.86 13.98 33.35
C LEU A 474 1.76 15.04 33.09
N ALA A 475 1.59 15.47 31.84
CA ALA A 475 0.53 16.41 31.48
C ALA A 475 -0.87 15.86 31.87
N TRP A 476 -1.12 14.58 31.58
CA TRP A 476 -2.36 13.92 31.99
C TRP A 476 -2.50 13.78 33.50
N GLN A 477 -1.44 13.47 34.24
CA GLN A 477 -1.47 13.42 35.71
C GLN A 477 -1.87 14.75 36.32
N LEU A 478 -1.24 15.86 35.90
CA LEU A 478 -1.62 17.20 36.36
C LEU A 478 -3.08 17.52 36.03
N TYR A 479 -3.50 17.21 34.81
CA TYR A 479 -4.84 17.51 34.35
C TYR A 479 -5.90 16.74 35.15
N LEU A 480 -5.72 15.42 35.32
CA LEU A 480 -6.62 14.56 36.10
C LEU A 480 -6.61 14.96 37.59
N ALA A 481 -5.45 15.29 38.17
CA ALA A 481 -5.36 15.75 39.55
C ALA A 481 -6.09 17.09 39.76
N THR A 482 -5.97 18.02 38.81
CA THR A 482 -6.65 19.33 38.85
C THR A 482 -8.17 19.18 38.81
N TRP A 483 -8.69 18.41 37.86
CA TRP A 483 -10.12 18.13 37.79
C TRP A 483 -10.59 17.27 38.98
N GLY A 484 -9.75 16.36 39.46
CA GLY A 484 -10.01 15.53 40.65
C GLY A 484 -10.14 16.37 41.92
N TYR A 485 -9.37 17.45 42.04
CA TYR A 485 -9.52 18.42 43.11
C TYR A 485 -10.88 19.14 43.04
N LEU A 486 -11.30 19.62 41.86
CA LEU A 486 -12.65 20.20 41.66
C LEU A 486 -13.78 19.21 42.02
N ALA A 487 -13.58 17.93 41.74
CA ALA A 487 -14.54 16.87 42.08
C ALA A 487 -14.53 16.50 43.58
N GLY A 488 -13.57 16.98 44.37
CA GLY A 488 -13.37 16.60 45.76
C GLY A 488 -12.78 15.19 45.96
N GLN A 489 -12.13 14.64 44.93
CA GLN A 489 -11.60 13.26 44.91
C GLN A 489 -10.08 13.19 45.07
N VAL A 490 -9.37 14.28 44.76
CA VAL A 490 -7.90 14.36 44.83
C VAL A 490 -7.50 15.56 45.68
N ARG A 491 -6.41 15.44 46.46
CA ARG A 491 -5.89 16.52 47.30
C ARG A 491 -5.25 17.61 46.46
N ALA A 492 -5.42 18.87 46.87
CA ALA A 492 -4.81 20.03 46.20
C ALA A 492 -3.28 19.89 46.08
N ASP A 493 -2.60 19.49 47.16
CA ASP A 493 -1.13 19.31 47.21
C ASP A 493 -0.61 18.38 46.10
N THR A 494 -1.40 17.37 45.71
CA THR A 494 -1.03 16.44 44.63
C THR A 494 -1.03 17.14 43.27
N ALA A 495 -2.04 17.96 42.99
CA ALA A 495 -2.08 18.74 41.75
C ALA A 495 -0.95 19.78 41.72
N THR A 496 -0.67 20.45 42.83
CA THR A 496 0.44 21.42 42.95
C THR A 496 1.80 20.77 42.67
N ALA A 497 2.08 19.58 43.24
CA ALA A 497 3.33 18.87 42.99
C ALA A 497 3.55 18.54 41.51
N PHE A 498 2.51 18.09 40.80
CA PHE A 498 2.60 17.87 39.35
C PHE A 498 2.76 19.17 38.57
N ALA A 499 2.12 20.26 39.03
CA ALA A 499 2.20 21.55 38.38
C ALA A 499 3.60 22.15 38.43
N ASP A 500 4.30 22.01 39.56
CA ASP A 500 5.70 22.43 39.70
C ASP A 500 6.60 21.67 38.71
N GLU A 501 6.41 20.35 38.58
CA GLU A 501 7.15 19.54 37.61
C GLU A 501 6.87 19.97 36.16
N VAL A 502 5.59 20.21 35.82
CA VAL A 502 5.17 20.69 34.50
C VAL A 502 5.77 22.07 34.19
N ALA A 503 5.72 23.00 35.16
CA ALA A 503 6.26 24.34 35.01
C ALA A 503 7.77 24.33 34.75
N GLN A 504 8.52 23.47 35.44
CA GLN A 504 9.96 23.28 35.20
C GLN A 504 10.25 22.81 33.76
N ARG A 505 9.49 21.83 33.25
CA ARG A 505 9.66 21.34 31.88
C ARG A 505 9.32 22.39 30.83
N LEU A 506 8.24 23.15 31.04
CA LEU A 506 7.85 24.23 30.13
C LEU A 506 8.86 25.38 30.13
N ALA A 507 9.43 25.75 31.29
CA ALA A 507 10.48 26.75 31.37
C ALA A 507 11.78 26.33 30.65
N GLY A 508 12.09 25.03 30.59
CA GLY A 508 13.22 24.49 29.85
C GLY A 508 12.97 24.28 28.35
N SER A 509 11.75 24.52 27.85
CA SER A 509 11.37 24.27 26.45
C SER A 509 11.52 25.53 25.59
N SER A 510 12.01 25.38 24.35
CA SER A 510 12.07 26.47 23.36
C SER A 510 10.91 26.40 22.38
N SER A 511 10.39 27.57 21.97
CA SER A 511 9.36 27.67 20.92
C SER A 511 9.90 27.44 19.51
N GLU A 512 11.22 27.54 19.31
CA GLU A 512 11.89 27.40 18.00
C GLU A 512 12.00 25.93 17.53
N THR A 513 11.79 24.98 18.43
CA THR A 513 11.91 23.53 18.16
C THR A 513 10.55 22.83 18.02
N LEU A 514 9.46 23.58 17.91
CA LEU A 514 8.11 23.02 17.84
C LEU A 514 7.79 22.56 16.40
N GLY A 515 7.16 21.38 16.30
CA GLY A 515 6.78 20.75 15.04
C GLY A 515 5.47 21.30 14.46
N ASN A 516 4.72 20.45 13.74
CA ASN A 516 3.49 20.83 13.03
C ASN A 516 2.19 20.35 13.73
N GLY A 517 2.24 19.97 15.01
CA GLY A 517 1.07 19.62 15.83
C GLY A 517 1.37 18.46 16.79
N ASN A 518 0.52 18.26 17.81
CA ASN A 518 0.60 17.14 18.77
C ASN A 518 1.90 17.10 19.62
N GLU A 519 2.50 18.26 19.91
CA GLU A 519 3.72 18.36 20.72
C GLU A 519 3.42 18.17 22.21
N THR A 520 4.33 17.52 22.95
CA THR A 520 4.23 17.39 24.42
C THR A 520 4.01 18.75 25.10
N VAL A 521 4.68 19.81 24.60
CA VAL A 521 4.56 21.17 25.12
C VAL A 521 3.11 21.66 25.13
N ALA A 522 2.33 21.35 24.08
CA ALA A 522 0.93 21.77 23.99
C ALA A 522 0.06 21.12 25.08
N TYR A 523 0.29 19.83 25.35
CA TYR A 523 -0.41 19.10 26.41
C TYR A 523 -0.01 19.56 27.81
N LEU A 524 1.28 19.81 28.04
CA LEU A 524 1.79 20.38 29.29
C LEU A 524 1.18 21.76 29.55
N LEU A 525 1.15 22.62 28.52
CA LEU A 525 0.56 23.95 28.60
C LEU A 525 -0.93 23.91 28.90
N ARG A 526 -1.68 23.02 28.23
CA ARG A 526 -3.10 22.78 28.54
C ARG A 526 -3.30 22.44 30.01
N ALA A 527 -2.52 21.48 30.52
CA ALA A 527 -2.65 21.02 31.89
C ALA A 527 -2.32 22.11 32.91
N LEU A 528 -1.24 22.88 32.66
CA LEU A 528 -0.84 23.99 33.50
C LEU A 528 -1.87 25.13 33.49
N ALA A 529 -2.40 25.50 32.32
CA ALA A 529 -3.42 26.54 32.20
C ALA A 529 -4.71 26.17 32.94
N ALA A 530 -5.14 24.90 32.85
CA ALA A 530 -6.29 24.40 33.61
C ALA A 530 -6.04 24.47 35.12
N HIS A 531 -4.84 24.06 35.56
CA HIS A 531 -4.48 24.14 36.98
C HIS A 531 -4.44 25.58 37.48
N ALA A 532 -3.77 26.49 36.77
CA ALA A 532 -3.71 27.91 37.12
C ALA A 532 -5.10 28.56 37.22
N TRP A 533 -6.02 28.18 36.32
CA TRP A 533 -7.42 28.63 36.37
C TRP A 533 -8.14 28.15 37.63
N VAL A 534 -7.98 26.87 38.00
CA VAL A 534 -8.64 26.26 39.17
C VAL A 534 -8.05 26.71 40.51
N SER A 535 -6.73 26.82 40.60
CA SER A 535 -6.01 27.18 41.83
C SER A 535 -5.87 28.68 42.03
N HIS A 536 -6.18 29.48 41.01
CA HIS A 536 -5.89 30.91 40.93
C HIS A 536 -4.39 31.26 41.12
N ASP A 537 -3.48 30.36 40.74
CA ASP A 537 -2.03 30.58 40.84
C ASP A 537 -1.51 31.57 39.78
N SER A 538 -1.07 32.74 40.26
CA SER A 538 -0.55 33.82 39.41
C SER A 538 0.79 33.51 38.72
N ALA A 539 1.64 32.68 39.32
CA ALA A 539 2.97 32.38 38.78
C ALA A 539 2.86 31.44 37.58
N GLN A 540 2.07 30.37 37.73
CA GLN A 540 1.81 29.42 36.65
C GLN A 540 1.01 30.07 35.51
N LEU A 541 0.06 30.94 35.85
CA LEU A 541 -0.65 31.75 34.86
C LEU A 541 0.29 32.64 34.05
N THR A 542 1.29 33.24 34.70
CA THR A 542 2.31 34.06 34.02
C THR A 542 3.12 33.22 33.05
N LEU A 543 3.51 32.01 33.43
CA LEU A 543 4.19 31.07 32.53
C LEU A 543 3.29 30.69 31.35
N ALA A 544 2.02 30.35 31.59
CA ALA A 544 1.09 30.01 30.51
C ALA A 544 0.86 31.19 29.53
N LYS A 545 0.79 32.42 30.03
CA LYS A 545 0.66 33.65 29.21
C LYS A 545 1.83 33.84 28.25
N CYS A 546 3.06 33.48 28.64
CA CYS A 546 4.22 33.57 27.76
C CYS A 546 4.07 32.75 26.47
N TRP A 547 3.22 31.71 26.50
CA TRP A 547 2.93 30.85 25.35
C TRP A 547 1.70 31.27 24.55
N LEU A 548 0.95 32.29 24.98
CA LEU A 548 -0.37 32.61 24.40
C LEU A 548 -0.29 32.99 22.92
N SER A 549 0.65 33.86 22.53
CA SER A 549 0.84 34.26 21.13
C SER A 549 1.17 33.06 20.23
N HIS A 550 1.95 32.12 20.75
CA HIS A 550 2.28 30.88 20.06
C HIS A 550 1.03 29.99 19.92
N ALA A 551 0.31 29.75 21.02
CA ALA A 551 -0.93 28.97 20.99
C ALA A 551 -1.96 29.55 19.99
N GLU A 552 -2.07 30.88 19.91
CA GLU A 552 -2.99 31.54 18.97
C GLU A 552 -2.59 31.35 17.50
N ALA A 553 -1.30 31.34 17.19
CA ALA A 553 -0.79 31.09 15.85
C ALA A 553 -1.10 29.65 15.39
N ARG A 554 -1.24 28.72 16.34
CA ARG A 554 -1.48 27.29 16.13
C ARG A 554 -2.96 26.90 16.06
N LEU A 555 -3.88 27.86 16.22
CA LEU A 555 -5.32 27.61 16.05
C LEU A 555 -5.72 27.24 14.62
N THR A 556 -4.83 27.38 13.64
CA THR A 556 -5.04 26.94 12.25
C THR A 556 -4.52 25.55 11.95
N ASP A 557 -3.86 24.90 12.92
CA ASP A 557 -3.36 23.54 12.76
C ASP A 557 -4.49 22.54 12.53
N ASP A 558 -4.12 21.37 12.02
CA ASP A 558 -5.02 20.23 11.80
C ASP A 558 -5.59 19.67 13.12
N ASP A 559 -4.79 19.68 14.19
CA ASP A 559 -5.21 19.35 15.57
C ASP A 559 -4.96 20.53 16.53
N PRO A 560 -5.90 21.49 16.64
CA PRO A 560 -5.74 22.67 17.49
C PRO A 560 -6.09 22.41 18.97
N GLY A 561 -6.48 21.19 19.36
CA GLY A 561 -7.14 20.90 20.64
C GLY A 561 -6.38 21.43 21.86
N PRO A 562 -5.16 20.93 22.15
CA PRO A 562 -4.40 21.36 23.33
C PRO A 562 -4.15 22.88 23.40
N TRP A 563 -3.87 23.52 22.27
CA TRP A 563 -3.67 24.96 22.17
C TRP A 563 -4.94 25.74 22.47
N ALA A 564 -6.07 25.34 21.87
CA ALA A 564 -7.36 25.98 22.08
C ALA A 564 -7.82 25.83 23.55
N TYR A 565 -7.58 24.68 24.18
CA TYR A 565 -7.88 24.48 25.60
C TYR A 565 -7.05 25.41 26.50
N ALA A 566 -5.75 25.54 26.26
CA ALA A 566 -4.90 26.44 27.03
C ALA A 566 -5.35 27.91 26.92
N ILE A 567 -5.74 28.35 25.71
CA ILE A 567 -6.30 29.68 25.46
C ILE A 567 -7.63 29.85 26.21
N ALA A 568 -8.51 28.85 26.16
CA ALA A 568 -9.82 28.92 26.82
C ALA A 568 -9.68 29.06 28.34
N TYR A 569 -8.85 28.25 29.00
CA TYR A 569 -8.58 28.38 30.44
C TYR A 569 -7.96 29.73 30.79
N SER A 570 -7.05 30.23 29.96
CA SER A 570 -6.47 31.57 30.13
C SER A 570 -7.55 32.67 30.02
N CYS A 571 -8.50 32.55 29.09
CA CYS A 571 -9.61 33.49 28.97
C CYS A 571 -10.53 33.44 30.19
N LEU A 572 -10.85 32.24 30.71
CA LEU A 572 -11.70 32.06 31.89
C LEU A 572 -11.10 32.70 33.15
N GLN A 573 -9.77 32.85 33.22
CA GLN A 573 -9.08 33.55 34.31
C GLN A 573 -8.84 35.05 34.03
N GLY A 574 -9.32 35.58 32.91
CA GLY A 574 -9.08 36.97 32.50
C GLY A 574 -7.63 37.25 32.07
N ALA A 575 -6.88 36.21 31.72
CA ALA A 575 -5.48 36.28 31.30
C ALA A 575 -5.26 36.49 29.80
N ALA A 576 -6.30 36.30 29.00
CA ALA A 576 -6.29 36.46 27.55
C ALA A 576 -7.50 37.30 27.09
N PRO A 577 -7.42 37.99 25.93
CA PRO A 577 -8.52 38.78 25.39
C PRO A 577 -9.79 37.93 25.13
N PRO A 578 -11.00 38.49 25.29
CA PRO A 578 -12.26 37.77 24.98
C PRO A 578 -12.33 37.21 23.55
N LEU A 579 -11.75 37.93 22.58
CA LEU A 579 -11.68 37.49 21.18
C LEU A 579 -10.89 36.17 21.01
N SER A 580 -9.92 35.91 21.87
CA SER A 580 -9.12 34.68 21.84
C SER A 580 -9.98 33.46 22.21
N LEU A 581 -10.97 33.63 23.10
CA LEU A 581 -11.95 32.59 23.41
C LEU A 581 -12.81 32.23 22.19
N ASP A 582 -13.29 33.23 21.45
CA ASP A 582 -14.06 32.99 20.22
C ASP A 582 -13.26 32.18 19.20
N ARG A 583 -12.01 32.57 18.98
CA ARG A 583 -11.10 31.88 18.05
C ARG A 583 -10.82 30.44 18.51
N ALA A 584 -10.61 30.22 19.80
CA ALA A 584 -10.37 28.89 20.37
C ALA A 584 -11.61 27.98 20.23
N LEU A 585 -12.80 28.48 20.56
CA LEU A 585 -14.05 27.71 20.42
C LEU A 585 -14.35 27.40 18.95
N CYS A 586 -14.10 28.34 18.03
CA CYS A 586 -14.22 28.10 16.58
C CYS A 586 -13.25 27.02 16.10
N ALA A 587 -12.01 27.01 16.60
CA ALA A 587 -11.03 25.99 16.25
C ALA A 587 -11.42 24.61 16.78
N LEU A 588 -11.92 24.52 18.01
CA LEU A 588 -12.44 23.27 18.58
C LEU A 588 -13.66 22.76 17.82
N GLU A 589 -14.58 23.64 17.44
CA GLU A 589 -15.75 23.27 16.63
C GLU A 589 -15.34 22.80 15.23
N ARG A 590 -14.37 23.47 14.60
CA ARG A 590 -13.79 23.07 13.30
C ARG A 590 -13.18 21.67 13.39
N ALA A 591 -12.37 21.44 14.41
CA ALA A 591 -11.73 20.15 14.70
C ALA A 591 -12.65 19.12 15.37
N ARG A 592 -13.93 19.47 15.57
CA ARG A 592 -15.00 18.58 16.04
C ARG A 592 -14.89 18.10 17.51
N TYR A 593 -14.20 18.84 18.37
CA TYR A 593 -14.21 18.71 19.84
C TYR A 593 -15.47 19.33 20.45
N LEU A 594 -16.64 18.81 20.07
CA LEU A 594 -17.93 19.47 20.33
C LEU A 594 -18.33 19.45 21.81
N LEU A 595 -18.09 18.34 22.52
CA LEU A 595 -18.42 18.24 23.95
C LEU A 595 -17.53 19.18 24.77
N GLU A 596 -16.23 19.19 24.44
CA GLU A 596 -15.22 19.99 25.11
C GLU A 596 -15.48 21.49 24.88
N ALA A 597 -15.78 21.90 23.64
CA ALA A 597 -16.18 23.26 23.30
C ALA A 597 -17.49 23.66 24.01
N ALA A 598 -18.45 22.74 24.14
CA ALA A 598 -19.70 23.02 24.84
C ALA A 598 -19.48 23.29 26.33
N CYS A 599 -18.63 22.50 27.00
CA CYS A 599 -18.27 22.72 28.40
C CYS A 599 -17.56 24.06 28.61
N LEU A 600 -16.55 24.37 27.78
CA LEU A 600 -15.82 25.64 27.88
C LEU A 600 -16.72 26.86 27.61
N SER A 601 -17.65 26.74 26.65
CA SER A 601 -18.68 27.76 26.40
C SER A 601 -19.58 27.95 27.62
N GLY A 602 -19.98 26.85 28.27
CA GLY A 602 -20.75 26.86 29.52
C GLY A 602 -20.03 27.58 30.66
N PHE A 603 -18.76 27.25 30.89
CA PHE A 603 -17.95 27.90 31.94
C PHE A 603 -17.75 29.39 31.69
N ALA A 604 -17.77 29.82 30.42
CA ALA A 604 -17.74 31.23 30.03
C ALA A 604 -19.11 31.94 30.09
N GLY A 605 -20.18 31.27 30.56
CA GLY A 605 -21.52 31.83 30.67
C GLY A 605 -22.30 31.89 29.34
N ARG A 606 -21.86 31.18 28.29
CA ARG A 606 -22.46 31.20 26.94
C ARG A 606 -23.47 30.07 26.75
N GLY A 607 -24.60 30.16 27.46
CA GLY A 607 -25.61 29.10 27.52
C GLY A 607 -26.17 28.65 26.16
N ASP A 608 -26.47 29.59 25.26
CA ASP A 608 -27.03 29.28 23.93
C ASP A 608 -26.00 28.56 23.03
N GLU A 609 -24.74 28.99 23.05
CA GLU A 609 -23.65 28.35 22.32
C GLU A 609 -23.37 26.94 22.83
N ARG A 610 -23.36 26.76 24.16
CA ARG A 610 -23.25 25.44 24.80
C ARG A 610 -24.35 24.50 24.33
N ARG A 611 -25.62 24.94 24.35
CA ARG A 611 -26.76 24.11 23.93
C ARG A 611 -26.63 23.67 22.48
N ARG A 612 -26.30 24.60 21.57
CA ARG A 612 -26.06 24.31 20.15
C ARG A 612 -24.96 23.26 19.94
N LEU A 613 -23.85 23.36 20.68
CA LEU A 613 -22.73 22.43 20.57
C LEU A 613 -23.08 21.05 21.14
N LEU A 614 -23.76 20.98 22.29
CA LEU A 614 -24.25 19.74 22.87
C LEU A 614 -25.24 19.02 21.94
N ASP A 615 -26.21 19.75 21.37
CA ASP A 615 -27.19 19.15 20.45
C ASP A 615 -26.49 18.48 19.27
N ARG A 616 -25.47 19.12 18.70
CA ARG A 616 -24.67 18.57 17.61
C ARG A 616 -23.82 17.37 18.04
N PHE A 617 -23.22 17.42 19.23
CA PHE A 617 -22.48 16.30 19.79
C PHE A 617 -23.39 15.08 19.98
N GLN A 618 -24.57 15.27 20.58
CA GLN A 618 -25.54 14.21 20.84
C GLN A 618 -26.14 13.63 19.56
N GLN A 619 -26.40 14.46 18.54
CA GLN A 619 -26.79 13.99 17.21
C GLN A 619 -25.71 13.11 16.58
N ARG A 620 -24.44 13.50 16.69
CA ARG A 620 -23.31 12.73 16.18
C ARG A 620 -23.16 11.39 16.91
N ARG A 621 -23.31 11.38 18.25
CA ARG A 621 -23.35 10.15 19.04
C ARG A 621 -24.47 9.22 18.61
N LYS A 622 -25.68 9.73 18.33
CA LYS A 622 -26.76 8.89 17.80
C LYS A 622 -26.40 8.27 16.45
N GLY A 623 -25.69 9.02 15.61
CA GLY A 623 -25.25 8.55 14.29
C GLY A 623 -24.30 7.36 14.34
N ILE A 624 -23.51 7.17 15.40
CA ILE A 624 -22.59 6.03 15.50
C ILE A 624 -23.32 4.71 15.72
N PHE A 625 -24.42 4.69 16.48
CA PHE A 625 -25.14 3.45 16.79
C PHE A 625 -25.78 2.83 15.56
N GLY A 626 -26.28 3.65 14.62
CA GLY A 626 -26.83 3.14 13.35
C GLY A 626 -25.81 2.49 12.42
N GLN A 627 -24.52 2.46 12.81
CA GLN A 627 -23.42 1.89 12.02
C GLN A 627 -22.72 0.72 12.71
N LEU A 628 -23.01 0.48 13.99
CA LEU A 628 -22.44 -0.64 14.75
C LEU A 628 -23.40 -1.84 14.67
N ASP A 629 -22.86 -3.00 14.32
CA ASP A 629 -23.58 -4.27 14.29
C ASP A 629 -23.53 -4.98 15.66
N GLU A 630 -24.44 -5.91 15.91
CA GLU A 630 -24.48 -6.75 17.13
C GLU A 630 -23.18 -7.55 17.33
N SER A 631 -22.44 -7.81 16.25
CA SER A 631 -21.13 -8.50 16.28
C SER A 631 -20.05 -7.75 17.05
N VAL A 632 -20.26 -6.47 17.39
CA VAL A 632 -19.32 -5.63 18.15
C VAL A 632 -19.36 -5.95 19.66
N GLY A 633 -20.23 -6.86 20.10
CA GLY A 633 -20.28 -7.35 21.48
C GLY A 633 -20.95 -6.39 22.47
N THR A 634 -21.48 -5.26 22.00
CA THR A 634 -22.33 -4.36 22.78
C THR A 634 -23.79 -4.61 22.43
N ALA A 635 -24.63 -4.90 23.44
CA ALA A 635 -26.06 -5.01 23.21
C ALA A 635 -26.60 -3.62 22.85
N PHE A 636 -27.02 -3.44 21.59
CA PHE A 636 -27.50 -2.15 21.05
C PHE A 636 -28.50 -1.42 21.96
N ALA A 637 -29.36 -2.17 22.66
CA ALA A 637 -30.29 -1.62 23.64
C ALA A 637 -29.60 -0.96 24.85
N THR A 638 -28.51 -1.56 25.35
CA THR A 638 -27.69 -1.03 26.45
C THR A 638 -27.00 0.27 26.05
N ASP A 639 -26.47 0.33 24.83
CA ASP A 639 -25.78 1.51 24.29
C ASP A 639 -26.74 2.72 24.15
N LEU A 640 -27.99 2.49 23.74
CA LEU A 640 -29.01 3.54 23.67
C LEU A 640 -29.40 4.07 25.06
N VAL A 641 -29.49 3.18 26.06
CA VAL A 641 -29.78 3.56 27.46
C VAL A 641 -28.64 4.38 28.04
N GLU A 642 -27.39 3.97 27.80
CA GLU A 642 -26.22 4.75 28.19
C GLU A 642 -26.25 6.14 27.52
N SER A 643 -26.45 6.20 26.21
CA SER A 643 -26.50 7.47 25.46
C SER A 643 -27.52 8.47 26.02
N ALA A 644 -28.71 7.98 26.38
CA ALA A 644 -29.74 8.80 27.01
C ALA A 644 -29.32 9.30 28.40
N THR A 645 -28.73 8.42 29.21
CA THR A 645 -28.22 8.75 30.54
C THR A 645 -27.11 9.80 30.47
N ARG A 646 -26.16 9.63 29.53
CA ARG A 646 -25.06 10.57 29.31
C ARG A 646 -25.54 11.92 28.78
N ALA A 647 -26.57 11.95 27.93
CA ALA A 647 -27.17 13.20 27.47
C ALA A 647 -27.70 14.06 28.63
N VAL A 648 -28.33 13.43 29.62
CA VAL A 648 -28.81 14.12 30.84
C VAL A 648 -27.64 14.63 31.68
N ALA A 649 -26.59 13.82 31.86
CA ALA A 649 -25.39 14.24 32.58
C ALA A 649 -24.70 15.44 31.93
N GLU A 650 -24.61 15.47 30.59
CA GLU A 650 -24.03 16.58 29.81
C GLU A 650 -24.82 17.88 29.94
N ILE A 651 -26.15 17.78 29.96
CA ILE A 651 -27.04 18.91 30.18
C ILE A 651 -26.88 19.46 31.59
N ASN A 652 -26.71 18.59 32.60
CA ASN A 652 -26.60 18.98 34.00
C ASN A 652 -25.18 19.43 34.43
N ALA A 653 -24.18 19.29 33.55
CA ALA A 653 -22.79 19.68 33.82
C ALA A 653 -22.57 21.20 33.63
N ASP A 654 -23.25 22.00 34.43
CA ASP A 654 -23.36 23.46 34.27
C ASP A 654 -22.18 24.24 34.86
N ASP A 655 -21.44 23.63 35.78
CA ASP A 655 -20.28 24.21 36.45
C ASP A 655 -19.07 23.26 36.37
N PRO A 656 -17.83 23.74 36.59
CA PRO A 656 -16.65 22.90 36.50
C PRO A 656 -16.65 21.71 37.48
N GLY A 657 -17.15 21.88 38.70
CA GLY A 657 -17.21 20.81 39.68
C GLY A 657 -18.22 19.72 39.32
N SER A 658 -19.41 20.10 38.82
CA SER A 658 -20.38 19.13 38.28
C SER A 658 -19.84 18.42 37.05
N ALA A 659 -19.21 19.15 36.11
CA ALA A 659 -18.59 18.55 34.93
C ALA A 659 -17.50 17.51 35.30
N ALA A 660 -16.71 17.79 36.34
CA ALA A 660 -15.73 16.85 36.87
C ALA A 660 -16.39 15.57 37.41
N ARG A 661 -17.43 15.70 38.23
CA ARG A 661 -18.15 14.57 38.84
C ARG A 661 -18.99 13.76 37.86
N LEU A 662 -19.51 14.41 36.83
CA LEU A 662 -20.33 13.78 35.80
C LEU A 662 -19.48 13.23 34.63
N GLY A 663 -18.18 13.52 34.62
CA GLY A 663 -17.23 13.01 33.62
C GLY A 663 -17.40 13.66 32.23
N THR A 664 -17.82 14.93 32.19
CA THR A 664 -18.00 15.70 30.96
C THR A 664 -16.88 16.71 30.74
N MET A 665 -15.84 16.67 31.59
CA MET A 665 -14.70 17.58 31.50
C MET A 665 -14.04 17.55 30.11
N PRO A 666 -13.44 18.67 29.66
CA PRO A 666 -12.74 18.68 28.39
C PRO A 666 -11.58 17.67 28.39
N LEU A 667 -11.58 16.64 27.53
CA LEU A 667 -10.51 15.60 27.50
C LEU A 667 -9.43 15.86 26.45
#